data_AF-A0A7C1ICY6-F1
#
_entry.id   AF-A0A7C1ICY6-F1
#
_cell.length_a   1.000
_cell.length_b   1.000
_cell.length_c   1.000
_cell.angle_alpha   90.00
_cell.angle_beta   90.00
_cell.angle_gamma   90.00
#
_symmetry.space_group_name_H-M   'P 1'
#
loop_
_entity.id
_entity.type
_entity.pdbx_description
1 polymer ?
#
loop_
_entity_poly.entity_id
_entity_poly.type
_entity_poly.pdbx_seq_one_letter_code
_entity_poly.pdbx_strand_id
1 'polypeptide(L)'
;MTEPTPGPQPRSANALVLFLFFALPMPFCLFMYHIVLWFTEQIAITSLSAKALGWAGPIGLLVQGILITGTAALLWRYTTDDRFKPIYGCITGAALVALPALILRALGPNNDQIGSILQFALAWSGALIALRIFKNNEWDRGALPFGLLIAGIGMTPLFIYGSFGSPGDAVLSLVAGLAFGLLSAALMPPSTGSLLLDGTGIGAILALLASALGYDGSQLLLVLLIPAFSFALAALLPSRAAISAAAGTLAFAALALFDPTELTILLGDIFSVASKAMFMALLIGWGTSLIAWIMRSVAVSGAGSRTKRAVGWAGTGVTWLFLIAVFNIFGSPGNYGDRLFVIMKDQADISDIAGIEDREERLTAAYEQLTEHANSTQADLHKLFDTAGVKYTPYYLENAMEVRGGTLIRLFLLTRPEVERVIPSPRLRAVPPDEPLPGEQPAPNEYAVGWNVRMIGAANVWDEFGARGQGIVVGQSDSGVDGEHPAIHDQYRGLNQGNDYNWFDPWDNTTSPNDEGGHGTHTMGTILGADGIGVAPEAQWIGCVNLDRNLGNPALYLDCMQFMLAPFPQDGDPFIDGDPSKGVHVMNNSWGCPPIEGCDANALKQASDNLRHAGIFVVVSTGNDGPSCETVASPLSLYDSVFSVGAIDQLGDMAQFSSRGPVTADGSGRMKPDIVAPGVEILSSLPGGTYGYNSGTSMAGPHIVGVVALIWSAQPDLIGDIDSTEQLIIDTARPYEGDTTIGCFEQDGAQNAAYGFGVVDVHEAVRRALEE
;
A
#
# COMPACT_ATOMS: atom_id res chain seq x y z
N MET A 1 -55.36 30.89 -41.08
CA MET A 1 -54.29 29.95 -41.47
C MET A 1 -53.68 29.43 -40.19
N THR A 2 -54.10 28.25 -39.76
CA THR A 2 -53.48 27.53 -38.65
C THR A 2 -52.19 26.92 -39.17
N GLU A 3 -51.04 27.31 -38.60
CA GLU A 3 -49.78 26.62 -38.87
C GLU A 3 -49.95 25.13 -38.54
N PRO A 4 -49.51 24.22 -39.43
CA PRO A 4 -49.54 22.80 -39.12
C PRO A 4 -48.57 22.55 -37.95
N THR A 5 -49.09 21.97 -36.87
CA THR A 5 -48.25 21.36 -35.84
C THR A 5 -47.25 20.42 -36.52
N PRO A 6 -45.93 20.54 -36.26
CA PRO A 6 -44.96 19.65 -36.87
C PRO A 6 -45.29 18.22 -36.43
N GLY A 7 -45.57 17.35 -37.40
CA GLY A 7 -45.78 15.94 -37.15
C GLY A 7 -44.54 15.31 -36.49
N PRO A 8 -44.70 14.18 -35.76
CA PRO A 8 -43.58 13.52 -35.11
C PRO A 8 -42.51 13.19 -36.14
N GLN A 9 -41.30 13.72 -35.95
CA GLN A 9 -40.17 13.45 -36.85
C GLN A 9 -39.91 11.93 -36.96
N PRO A 10 -39.55 11.44 -38.15
CA PRO A 10 -39.29 10.02 -38.35
C PRO A 10 -38.12 9.55 -37.48
N ARG A 11 -38.35 8.47 -36.72
CA ARG A 11 -37.32 7.84 -35.88
C ARG A 11 -36.22 7.26 -36.78
N SER A 12 -35.03 7.85 -36.77
CA SER A 12 -33.88 7.28 -37.49
C SER A 12 -33.34 6.07 -36.73
N ALA A 13 -33.60 4.86 -37.26
CA ALA A 13 -33.05 3.62 -36.72
C ALA A 13 -31.52 3.64 -36.73
N ASN A 14 -30.91 4.21 -37.77
CA ASN A 14 -29.46 4.31 -37.91
C ASN A 14 -28.84 5.22 -36.83
N ALA A 15 -29.49 6.35 -36.50
CA ALA A 15 -29.01 7.23 -35.43
C ALA A 15 -29.07 6.57 -34.05
N LEU A 16 -30.11 5.77 -33.80
CA LEU A 16 -30.24 4.98 -32.57
C LEU A 16 -29.15 3.90 -32.48
N VAL A 17 -28.94 3.13 -33.55
CA VAL A 17 -27.89 2.09 -33.59
C VAL A 17 -26.52 2.70 -33.37
N LEU A 18 -26.21 3.82 -34.05
CA LEU A 18 -24.94 4.53 -33.88
C LEU A 18 -24.75 5.05 -32.45
N PHE A 19 -25.81 5.61 -31.85
CA PHE A 19 -25.78 6.07 -30.47
C PHE A 19 -25.52 4.92 -29.49
N LEU A 20 -26.24 3.81 -29.61
CA LEU A 20 -26.05 2.64 -28.74
C LEU A 20 -24.67 2.04 -28.94
N PHE A 21 -24.18 1.93 -30.18
CA PHE A 21 -22.84 1.44 -30.47
C PHE A 21 -21.74 2.31 -29.86
N PHE A 22 -21.94 3.62 -29.81
CA PHE A 22 -20.95 4.56 -29.26
C PHE A 22 -21.03 4.70 -27.73
N ALA A 23 -22.23 4.90 -27.17
CA ALA A 23 -22.42 5.27 -25.77
C ALA A 23 -22.57 4.07 -24.82
N LEU A 24 -23.21 2.97 -25.26
CA LEU A 24 -23.47 1.80 -24.41
C LEU A 24 -22.19 1.06 -23.96
N PRO A 25 -21.20 0.76 -24.83
CA PRO A 25 -20.01 0.04 -24.39
C PRO A 25 -19.03 0.92 -23.61
N MET A 26 -19.20 2.25 -23.65
CA MET A 26 -18.22 3.20 -23.13
C MET A 26 -17.85 2.99 -21.66
N PRO A 27 -18.78 2.82 -20.70
CA PRO A 27 -18.41 2.55 -19.31
C PRO A 27 -17.58 1.26 -19.14
N PHE A 28 -17.96 0.19 -19.84
CA PHE A 28 -17.24 -1.08 -19.79
C PHE A 28 -15.84 -0.97 -20.42
N CYS A 29 -15.72 -0.33 -21.59
CA CYS A 29 -14.43 -0.13 -22.24
C CYS A 29 -13.50 0.74 -21.40
N LEU A 30 -14.01 1.79 -20.75
CA LEU A 30 -13.21 2.64 -19.86
C LEU A 30 -12.78 1.89 -18.59
N PHE A 31 -13.66 1.05 -18.03
CA PHE A 31 -13.30 0.19 -16.91
C PHE A 31 -12.19 -0.81 -17.28
N MET A 32 -12.34 -1.51 -18.41
CA MET A 32 -11.31 -2.44 -18.89
C MET A 32 -10.00 -1.73 -19.20
N TYR A 33 -10.05 -0.54 -19.80
CA TYR A 33 -8.88 0.29 -20.03
C TYR A 33 -8.16 0.63 -18.71
N HIS A 34 -8.89 1.10 -17.70
CA HIS A 34 -8.28 1.44 -16.41
C HIS A 34 -7.80 0.22 -15.64
N ILE A 35 -8.46 -0.93 -15.75
CA ILE A 35 -7.96 -2.19 -15.18
C ILE A 35 -6.64 -2.58 -15.83
N VAL A 36 -6.56 -2.57 -17.16
CA VAL A 36 -5.33 -2.95 -17.87
C VAL A 36 -4.20 -1.96 -17.56
N LEU A 37 -4.51 -0.66 -17.55
CA LEU A 37 -3.56 0.37 -17.19
C LEU A 37 -3.09 0.19 -15.75
N TRP A 38 -4.02 0.01 -14.82
CA TRP A 38 -3.71 -0.25 -13.42
C TRP A 38 -2.83 -1.49 -13.31
N PHE A 39 -3.20 -2.66 -13.86
CA PHE A 39 -2.35 -3.85 -13.86
C PHE A 39 -0.96 -3.59 -14.47
N THR A 40 -0.85 -2.75 -15.49
CA THR A 40 0.43 -2.39 -16.10
C THR A 40 1.26 -1.49 -15.18
N GLU A 41 0.64 -0.49 -14.54
CA GLU A 41 1.24 0.36 -13.51
C GLU A 41 1.64 -0.49 -12.30
N GLN A 42 0.81 -1.45 -11.89
CA GLN A 42 1.06 -2.40 -10.83
C GLN A 42 2.28 -3.27 -11.13
N ILE A 43 2.33 -3.90 -12.32
CA ILE A 43 3.50 -4.65 -12.78
C ILE A 43 4.74 -3.75 -12.83
N ALA A 44 4.60 -2.48 -13.22
CA ALA A 44 5.71 -1.53 -13.24
C ALA A 44 6.19 -1.13 -11.83
N ILE A 45 5.28 -0.99 -10.88
CA ILE A 45 5.56 -0.70 -9.46
C ILE A 45 6.26 -1.90 -8.82
N THR A 46 5.76 -3.12 -9.03
CA THR A 46 6.33 -4.37 -8.51
C THR A 46 7.53 -4.89 -9.29
N SER A 47 7.96 -4.21 -10.36
CA SER A 47 9.20 -4.53 -11.08
C SER A 47 10.21 -3.39 -11.04
N LEU A 48 9.88 -2.29 -10.34
CA LEU A 48 10.56 -0.99 -10.33
C LEU A 48 11.14 -0.51 -11.69
N SER A 49 10.65 -1.04 -12.81
CA SER A 49 10.86 -0.54 -14.18
C SER A 49 10.04 0.74 -14.44
N ALA A 50 9.64 1.44 -13.37
CA ALA A 50 8.76 2.60 -13.33
C ALA A 50 9.16 3.71 -14.31
N LYS A 51 10.45 3.85 -14.65
CA LYS A 51 10.91 4.80 -15.68
C LYS A 51 10.32 4.52 -17.07
N ALA A 52 10.07 3.25 -17.42
CA ALA A 52 9.56 2.87 -18.74
C ALA A 52 8.02 3.04 -18.86
N LEU A 53 7.28 2.89 -17.76
CA LEU A 53 5.82 2.83 -17.76
C LEU A 53 5.10 3.96 -17.00
N GLY A 54 5.82 4.84 -16.28
CA GLY A 54 5.21 5.98 -15.59
C GLY A 54 4.45 6.96 -16.52
N TRP A 55 4.68 6.89 -17.83
CA TRP A 55 3.95 7.67 -18.83
C TRP A 55 2.67 6.99 -19.35
N ALA A 56 2.43 5.71 -19.03
CA ALA A 56 1.29 4.97 -19.54
C ALA A 56 -0.05 5.63 -19.15
N GLY A 57 -0.19 6.07 -17.90
CA GLY A 57 -1.38 6.77 -17.42
C GLY A 57 -1.62 8.11 -18.12
N PRO A 58 -0.64 9.04 -18.12
CA PRO A 58 -0.74 10.30 -18.84
C PRO A 58 -1.00 10.13 -20.34
N ILE A 59 -0.26 9.25 -21.03
CA ILE A 59 -0.43 9.01 -22.47
C ILE A 59 -1.80 8.39 -22.75
N GLY A 60 -2.21 7.40 -21.98
CA GLY A 60 -3.49 6.74 -22.16
C GLY A 60 -4.67 7.71 -21.98
N LEU A 61 -4.63 8.57 -20.94
CA LEU A 61 -5.67 9.59 -20.74
C LEU A 61 -5.66 10.65 -21.85
N LEU A 62 -4.48 11.03 -22.37
CA LEU A 62 -4.36 11.94 -23.51
C LEU A 62 -4.98 11.34 -24.77
N VAL A 63 -4.67 10.08 -25.08
CA VAL A 63 -5.21 9.35 -26.22
C VAL A 63 -6.73 9.21 -26.10
N GLN A 64 -7.24 8.84 -24.91
CA GLN A 64 -8.68 8.81 -24.62
C GLN A 64 -9.31 10.19 -24.88
N GLY A 65 -8.72 11.24 -24.31
CA GLY A 65 -9.20 12.62 -24.44
C GLY A 65 -9.31 13.05 -25.91
N ILE A 66 -8.28 12.81 -26.71
CA ILE A 66 -8.26 13.20 -28.13
C ILE A 66 -9.25 12.38 -28.96
N LEU A 67 -9.21 11.05 -28.86
CA LEU A 67 -10.01 10.16 -29.72
C LEU A 67 -11.50 10.26 -29.42
N ILE A 68 -11.88 10.24 -28.14
CA ILE A 68 -13.30 10.31 -27.75
C ILE A 68 -13.85 11.70 -28.01
N THR A 69 -13.10 12.77 -27.70
CA THR A 69 -13.53 14.14 -28.02
C THR A 69 -13.71 14.32 -29.53
N GLY A 70 -12.74 13.89 -30.34
CA GLY A 70 -12.82 14.01 -31.79
C GLY A 70 -14.03 13.25 -32.36
N THR A 71 -14.23 12.01 -31.93
CA THR A 71 -15.36 11.19 -32.38
C THR A 71 -16.70 11.77 -31.94
N ALA A 72 -16.84 12.14 -30.66
CA ALA A 72 -18.06 12.74 -30.13
C ALA A 72 -18.38 14.09 -30.78
N ALA A 73 -17.36 14.92 -31.07
CA ALA A 73 -17.54 16.20 -31.74
C ALA A 73 -18.00 16.02 -33.20
N LEU A 74 -17.47 15.02 -33.92
CA LEU A 74 -17.94 14.67 -35.25
C LEU A 74 -19.40 14.20 -35.21
N LEU A 75 -19.74 13.31 -34.28
CA LEU A 75 -21.13 12.86 -34.09
C LEU A 75 -22.06 14.02 -33.75
N TRP A 76 -21.64 14.93 -32.85
CA TRP A 76 -22.37 16.14 -32.50
C TRP A 76 -22.57 17.07 -33.70
N ARG A 77 -21.55 17.22 -34.56
CA ARG A 77 -21.56 18.11 -35.73
C ARG A 77 -22.44 17.59 -36.87
N TYR A 78 -22.48 16.27 -37.06
CA TYR A 78 -23.12 15.63 -38.21
C TYR A 78 -24.46 14.94 -37.89
N THR A 79 -24.78 14.68 -36.62
CA THR A 79 -26.13 14.23 -36.25
C THR A 79 -27.17 15.30 -36.53
N THR A 80 -28.20 14.89 -37.26
CA THR A 80 -29.38 15.70 -37.58
C THR A 80 -30.57 15.38 -36.67
N ASP A 81 -30.48 14.34 -35.84
CA ASP A 81 -31.54 13.94 -34.90
C ASP A 81 -31.41 14.74 -33.59
N ASP A 82 -32.40 15.58 -33.31
CA ASP A 82 -32.41 16.51 -32.19
C ASP A 82 -32.40 15.81 -30.81
N ARG A 83 -32.70 14.50 -30.74
CA ARG A 83 -32.63 13.74 -29.49
C ARG A 83 -31.20 13.43 -29.08
N PHE A 84 -30.34 13.10 -30.05
CA PHE A 84 -28.97 12.68 -29.79
C PHE A 84 -27.98 13.85 -29.82
N LYS A 85 -28.30 14.91 -30.54
CA LYS A 85 -27.41 16.08 -30.69
C LYS A 85 -27.00 16.71 -29.36
N PRO A 86 -27.90 16.96 -28.38
CA PRO A 86 -27.49 17.46 -27.07
C PRO A 86 -26.62 16.47 -26.31
N ILE A 87 -26.92 15.17 -26.41
CA ILE A 87 -26.18 14.11 -25.72
C ILE A 87 -24.74 14.06 -26.24
N TYR A 88 -24.51 14.07 -27.56
CA TYR A 88 -23.16 14.11 -28.12
C TYR A 88 -22.39 15.37 -27.75
N GLY A 89 -23.05 16.53 -27.67
CA GLY A 89 -22.43 17.76 -27.18
C GLY A 89 -21.97 17.63 -25.72
N CYS A 90 -22.81 17.06 -24.86
CA CYS A 90 -22.47 16.78 -23.47
C CYS A 90 -21.35 15.74 -23.32
N ILE A 91 -21.36 14.66 -24.11
CA ILE A 91 -20.27 13.66 -24.15
C ILE A 91 -18.96 14.31 -24.60
N THR A 92 -19.00 15.20 -25.61
CA THR A 92 -17.82 15.95 -26.05
C THR A 92 -17.28 16.82 -24.91
N GLY A 93 -18.17 17.52 -24.19
CA GLY A 93 -17.80 18.32 -23.02
C GLY A 93 -17.17 17.48 -21.91
N ALA A 94 -17.69 16.29 -21.63
CA ALA A 94 -17.14 15.36 -20.65
C ALA A 94 -15.76 14.81 -21.08
N ALA A 95 -15.61 14.42 -22.35
CA ALA A 95 -14.36 13.91 -22.89
C ALA A 95 -13.23 14.98 -22.87
N LEU A 96 -13.57 16.26 -23.05
CA LEU A 96 -12.62 17.37 -22.97
C LEU A 96 -12.01 17.57 -21.58
N VAL A 97 -12.69 17.13 -20.51
CA VAL A 97 -12.17 17.21 -19.13
C VAL A 97 -10.89 16.40 -18.96
N ALA A 98 -10.68 15.35 -19.77
CA ALA A 98 -9.47 14.53 -19.73
C ALA A 98 -8.18 15.34 -19.96
N LEU A 99 -8.22 16.40 -20.78
CA LEU A 99 -7.02 17.17 -21.14
C LEU A 99 -6.46 17.98 -19.96
N PRO A 100 -7.22 18.86 -19.28
CA PRO A 100 -6.72 19.54 -18.08
C PRO A 100 -6.51 18.57 -16.91
N ALA A 101 -7.22 17.44 -16.88
CA ALA A 101 -7.04 16.41 -15.85
C ALA A 101 -5.75 15.59 -15.99
N LEU A 102 -4.97 15.75 -17.06
CA LEU A 102 -3.65 15.12 -17.18
C LEU A 102 -2.71 15.45 -16.02
N ILE A 103 -2.87 16.63 -15.39
CA ILE A 103 -2.08 17.01 -14.21
C ILE A 103 -2.30 16.04 -13.02
N LEU A 104 -3.51 15.47 -12.89
CA LEU A 104 -3.80 14.49 -11.84
C LEU A 104 -3.04 13.19 -12.06
N ARG A 105 -2.70 12.84 -13.32
CA ARG A 105 -1.92 11.66 -13.68
C ARG A 105 -0.41 11.85 -13.52
N ALA A 106 0.02 13.06 -13.20
CA ALA A 106 1.41 13.37 -12.87
C ALA A 106 1.66 13.40 -11.35
N LEU A 107 0.61 13.23 -10.53
CA LEU A 107 0.77 13.05 -9.10
C LEU A 107 1.32 11.64 -8.84
N GLY A 108 2.40 11.56 -8.07
CA GLY A 108 2.88 10.28 -7.54
C GLY A 108 2.09 9.87 -6.30
N PRO A 109 2.38 8.68 -5.75
CA PRO A 109 1.73 8.17 -4.54
C PRO A 109 1.91 9.09 -3.34
N ASN A 110 1.08 8.93 -2.31
CA ASN A 110 1.14 9.70 -1.06
C ASN A 110 0.87 11.21 -1.23
N ASN A 111 0.07 11.59 -2.23
CA ASN A 111 -0.29 12.98 -2.53
C ASN A 111 -1.81 13.24 -2.50
N ASP A 112 -2.56 12.46 -1.70
CA ASP A 112 -4.01 12.42 -1.78
C ASP A 112 -4.70 13.77 -1.54
N GLN A 113 -4.22 14.54 -0.56
CA GLN A 113 -4.76 15.88 -0.32
C GLN A 113 -4.56 16.84 -1.50
N ILE A 114 -3.38 16.80 -2.14
CA ILE A 114 -3.09 17.60 -3.34
C ILE A 114 -3.96 17.13 -4.50
N GLY A 115 -4.11 15.81 -4.65
CA GLY A 115 -5.00 15.19 -5.63
C GLY A 115 -6.45 15.65 -5.48
N SER A 116 -7.01 15.61 -4.27
CA SER A 116 -8.36 16.11 -3.99
C SER A 116 -8.52 17.61 -4.23
N ILE A 117 -7.51 18.43 -3.91
CA ILE A 117 -7.52 19.87 -4.20
C ILE A 117 -7.57 20.11 -5.72
N LEU A 118 -6.77 19.39 -6.50
CA LEU A 118 -6.74 19.50 -7.96
C LEU A 118 -8.04 18.97 -8.59
N GLN A 119 -8.55 17.83 -8.10
CA GLN A 119 -9.86 17.30 -8.50
C GLN A 119 -10.97 18.34 -8.30
N PHE A 120 -11.02 18.96 -7.11
CA PHE A 120 -11.96 20.04 -6.82
C PHE A 120 -11.80 21.20 -7.81
N ALA A 121 -10.59 21.72 -8.00
CA ALA A 121 -10.33 22.86 -8.88
C ALA A 121 -10.75 22.57 -10.34
N LEU A 122 -10.42 21.39 -10.85
CA LEU A 122 -10.76 20.94 -12.21
C LEU A 122 -12.27 20.73 -12.36
N ALA A 123 -12.91 20.02 -11.43
CA ALA A 123 -14.34 19.76 -11.48
C ALA A 123 -15.15 21.06 -11.36
N TRP A 124 -14.78 21.94 -10.42
CA TRP A 124 -15.45 23.22 -10.20
C TRP A 124 -15.32 24.14 -11.41
N SER A 125 -14.11 24.33 -11.93
CA SER A 125 -13.87 25.18 -13.11
C SER A 125 -14.57 24.63 -14.35
N GLY A 126 -14.50 23.31 -14.58
CA GLY A 126 -15.24 22.63 -15.64
C GLY A 126 -16.74 22.86 -15.52
N ALA A 127 -17.29 22.81 -14.31
CA ALA A 127 -18.72 23.02 -14.09
C ALA A 127 -19.15 24.45 -14.44
N LEU A 128 -18.37 25.45 -14.03
CA LEU A 128 -18.62 26.86 -14.37
C LEU A 128 -18.60 27.09 -15.88
N ILE A 129 -17.66 26.46 -16.60
CA ILE A 129 -17.58 26.52 -18.05
C ILE A 129 -18.79 25.84 -18.70
N ALA A 130 -19.13 24.63 -18.27
CA ALA A 130 -20.27 23.87 -18.79
C ALA A 130 -21.60 24.63 -18.59
N LEU A 131 -21.81 25.22 -17.42
CA LEU A 131 -22.99 26.05 -17.13
C LEU A 131 -23.11 27.25 -18.08
N ARG A 132 -21.98 27.87 -18.47
CA ARG A 132 -21.97 28.98 -19.43
C ARG A 132 -22.25 28.54 -20.87
N ILE A 133 -21.70 27.39 -21.29
CA ILE A 133 -21.81 26.89 -22.67
C ILE A 133 -23.20 26.31 -22.94
N PHE A 134 -23.66 25.39 -22.08
CA PHE A 134 -24.89 24.65 -22.32
C PHE A 134 -26.15 25.40 -21.86
N LYS A 135 -26.00 26.55 -21.15
CA LYS A 135 -27.10 27.44 -20.72
C LYS A 135 -28.28 26.70 -20.05
N ASN A 136 -27.95 25.68 -19.28
CA ASN A 136 -28.90 24.79 -18.65
C ASN A 136 -29.33 25.32 -17.27
N ASN A 137 -30.52 25.91 -17.17
CA ASN A 137 -30.96 26.66 -15.97
C ASN A 137 -31.97 25.93 -15.06
N GLU A 138 -32.27 24.65 -15.31
CA GLU A 138 -33.28 23.90 -14.53
C GLU A 138 -32.68 23.25 -13.26
N TRP A 139 -32.48 24.07 -12.23
CA TRP A 139 -31.98 23.66 -10.90
C TRP A 139 -33.11 23.45 -9.87
N ASP A 140 -34.20 22.77 -10.26
CA ASP A 140 -35.28 22.46 -9.33
C ASP A 140 -34.80 21.53 -8.20
N ARG A 141 -35.20 21.84 -6.96
CA ARG A 141 -34.85 21.08 -5.75
C ARG A 141 -35.89 20.04 -5.38
N GLY A 142 -36.96 19.88 -6.18
CA GLY A 142 -38.09 19.03 -5.84
C GLY A 142 -37.79 17.55 -5.75
N ALA A 143 -36.81 17.06 -6.51
CA ALA A 143 -36.37 15.67 -6.47
C ALA A 143 -35.11 15.45 -5.62
N LEU A 144 -34.59 16.50 -4.95
CA LEU A 144 -33.37 16.42 -4.12
C LEU A 144 -33.39 15.26 -3.11
N PRO A 145 -34.50 14.97 -2.40
CA PRO A 145 -34.53 13.85 -1.46
C PRO A 145 -34.29 12.52 -2.15
N PHE A 146 -34.85 12.31 -3.34
CA PHE A 146 -34.65 11.07 -4.10
C PHE A 146 -33.21 10.92 -4.59
N GLY A 147 -32.53 12.03 -4.91
CA GLY A 147 -31.10 12.01 -5.20
C GLY A 147 -30.26 11.55 -4.01
N LEU A 148 -30.53 12.11 -2.81
CA LEU A 148 -29.85 11.72 -1.58
C LEU A 148 -30.19 10.29 -1.13
N LEU A 149 -31.40 9.82 -1.42
CA LEU A 149 -31.82 8.44 -1.19
C LEU A 149 -31.02 7.47 -2.07
N ILE A 150 -30.89 7.76 -3.38
CA ILE A 150 -30.09 6.97 -4.32
C ILE A 150 -28.64 6.90 -3.85
N ALA A 151 -28.06 8.04 -3.46
CA ALA A 151 -26.70 8.06 -2.93
C ALA A 151 -26.56 7.21 -1.66
N GLY A 152 -27.43 7.39 -0.68
CA GLY A 152 -27.37 6.63 0.58
C GLY A 152 -27.46 5.12 0.36
N ILE A 153 -28.31 4.67 -0.57
CA ILE A 153 -28.40 3.26 -0.96
C ILE A 153 -27.08 2.78 -1.60
N GLY A 154 -26.54 3.53 -2.57
CA GLY A 154 -25.33 3.17 -3.29
C GLY A 154 -24.05 3.20 -2.44
N MET A 155 -24.03 3.96 -1.35
CA MET A 155 -22.91 4.05 -0.41
C MET A 155 -22.83 2.86 0.54
N THR A 156 -23.93 2.11 0.74
CA THR A 156 -24.01 1.07 1.78
C THR A 156 -22.84 0.07 1.74
N PRO A 157 -22.45 -0.51 0.58
CA PRO A 157 -21.31 -1.44 0.55
C PRO A 157 -20.00 -0.76 0.93
N LEU A 158 -19.77 0.48 0.50
CA LEU A 158 -18.54 1.21 0.80
C LEU A 158 -18.41 1.49 2.30
N PHE A 159 -19.52 1.71 3.01
CA PHE A 159 -19.52 1.92 4.47
C PHE A 159 -19.37 0.61 5.26
N ILE A 160 -19.59 -0.54 4.65
CA ILE A 160 -19.33 -1.84 5.28
C ILE A 160 -17.83 -2.18 5.17
N TYR A 161 -17.23 -1.88 4.02
CA TYR A 161 -15.88 -2.35 3.69
C TYR A 161 -14.78 -1.29 3.78
N GLY A 162 -15.13 -0.01 3.86
CA GLY A 162 -14.18 1.11 3.85
C GLY A 162 -14.17 1.89 5.15
N SER A 163 -13.19 2.77 5.28
CA SER A 163 -12.97 3.60 6.47
C SER A 163 -12.46 4.99 6.10
N PHE A 164 -12.71 5.96 6.98
CA PHE A 164 -12.31 7.34 6.73
C PHE A 164 -10.82 7.57 7.02
N GLY A 165 -10.17 8.33 6.15
CA GLY A 165 -8.85 8.90 6.42
C GLY A 165 -8.88 10.03 7.46
N SER A 166 -8.07 11.06 7.28
CA SER A 166 -8.08 12.24 8.15
C SER A 166 -9.39 13.04 8.02
N PRO A 167 -9.73 13.90 9.00
CA PRO A 167 -10.83 14.84 8.84
C PRO A 167 -10.56 15.81 7.68
N GLY A 168 -9.27 16.11 7.42
CA GLY A 168 -8.85 16.88 6.25
C GLY A 168 -9.21 16.18 4.95
N ASP A 169 -8.93 14.89 4.85
CA ASP A 169 -9.19 14.08 3.65
C ASP A 169 -10.68 13.91 3.43
N ALA A 170 -11.46 13.71 4.50
CA ALA A 170 -12.91 13.65 4.43
C ALA A 170 -13.50 14.97 3.92
N VAL A 171 -13.01 16.12 4.39
CA VAL A 171 -13.47 17.45 3.93
C VAL A 171 -13.06 17.69 2.48
N LEU A 172 -11.81 17.39 2.11
CA LEU A 172 -11.30 17.56 0.75
C LEU A 172 -12.04 16.65 -0.25
N SER A 173 -12.24 15.39 0.12
CA SER A 173 -13.03 14.43 -0.67
C SER A 173 -14.49 14.87 -0.80
N LEU A 174 -15.07 15.47 0.25
CA LEU A 174 -16.43 16.00 0.20
C LEU A 174 -16.55 17.14 -0.80
N VAL A 175 -15.66 18.13 -0.74
CA VAL A 175 -15.72 19.25 -1.69
C VAL A 175 -15.40 18.81 -3.11
N ALA A 176 -14.45 17.88 -3.31
CA ALA A 176 -14.14 17.29 -4.60
C ALA A 176 -15.34 16.51 -5.17
N GLY A 177 -15.98 15.67 -4.36
CA GLY A 177 -17.20 14.94 -4.73
C GLY A 177 -18.35 15.86 -5.07
N LEU A 178 -18.62 16.89 -4.26
CA LEU A 178 -19.67 17.88 -4.56
C LEU A 178 -19.40 18.65 -5.86
N ALA A 179 -18.14 19.03 -6.12
CA ALA A 179 -17.74 19.67 -7.38
C ALA A 179 -17.89 18.71 -8.58
N PHE A 180 -17.56 17.42 -8.41
CA PHE A 180 -17.80 16.38 -9.41
C PHE A 180 -19.29 16.26 -9.74
N GLY A 181 -20.15 16.26 -8.72
CA GLY A 181 -21.60 16.23 -8.87
C GLY A 181 -22.12 17.46 -9.63
N LEU A 182 -21.62 18.65 -9.30
CA LEU A 182 -21.96 19.90 -9.98
C LEU A 182 -21.56 19.87 -11.46
N LEU A 183 -20.35 19.40 -11.77
CA LEU A 183 -19.88 19.22 -13.15
C LEU A 183 -20.75 18.21 -13.91
N SER A 184 -21.02 17.07 -13.29
CA SER A 184 -21.89 16.03 -13.85
C SER A 184 -23.26 16.62 -14.21
N ALA A 185 -23.91 17.31 -13.28
CA ALA A 185 -25.21 17.94 -13.48
C ALA A 185 -25.20 19.07 -14.53
N ALA A 186 -24.10 19.84 -14.63
CA ALA A 186 -23.93 20.86 -15.66
C ALA A 186 -23.85 20.25 -17.07
N LEU A 187 -23.21 19.09 -17.19
CA LEU A 187 -23.07 18.32 -18.42
C LEU A 187 -24.24 17.36 -18.68
N MET A 188 -25.34 17.40 -17.93
CA MET A 188 -26.52 16.57 -18.23
C MET A 188 -27.29 17.11 -19.44
N PRO A 189 -27.61 16.27 -20.44
CA PRO A 189 -28.49 16.65 -21.53
C PRO A 189 -29.94 16.81 -21.06
N PRO A 190 -30.79 17.57 -21.77
CA PRO A 190 -32.23 17.55 -21.55
C PRO A 190 -32.81 16.14 -21.73
N SER A 191 -33.88 15.78 -21.01
CA SER A 191 -34.49 14.45 -21.15
C SER A 191 -35.06 14.27 -22.56
N THR A 192 -34.74 13.12 -23.16
CA THR A 192 -35.30 12.68 -24.44
C THR A 192 -36.70 12.06 -24.29
N GLY A 193 -37.19 11.93 -23.05
CA GLY A 193 -38.40 11.18 -22.71
C GLY A 193 -38.23 9.66 -22.71
N SER A 194 -37.07 9.14 -23.12
CA SER A 194 -36.72 7.73 -23.05
C SER A 194 -35.68 7.49 -21.97
N LEU A 195 -36.03 6.72 -20.93
CA LEU A 195 -35.08 6.37 -19.89
C LEU A 195 -33.89 5.57 -20.45
N LEU A 196 -34.09 4.78 -21.51
CA LEU A 196 -33.00 4.05 -22.14
C LEU A 196 -31.96 5.00 -22.74
N LEU A 197 -32.40 6.00 -23.50
CA LEU A 197 -31.49 6.96 -24.13
C LEU A 197 -30.84 7.88 -23.10
N ASP A 198 -31.64 8.38 -22.15
CA ASP A 198 -31.15 9.23 -21.07
C ASP A 198 -30.14 8.48 -20.20
N GLY A 199 -30.47 7.26 -19.77
CA GLY A 199 -29.61 6.42 -18.93
C GLY A 199 -28.29 6.05 -19.62
N THR A 200 -28.34 5.59 -20.88
CA THR A 200 -27.12 5.26 -21.64
C THR A 200 -26.25 6.50 -21.88
N GLY A 201 -26.84 7.64 -22.25
CA GLY A 201 -26.10 8.88 -22.47
C GLY A 201 -25.45 9.42 -21.20
N ILE A 202 -26.19 9.40 -20.08
CA ILE A 202 -25.69 9.78 -18.76
C ILE A 202 -24.57 8.83 -18.30
N GLY A 203 -24.72 7.52 -18.53
CA GLY A 203 -23.68 6.54 -18.22
C GLY A 203 -22.36 6.83 -18.92
N ALA A 204 -22.41 7.14 -20.22
CA ALA A 204 -21.23 7.54 -20.99
C ALA A 204 -20.57 8.82 -20.43
N ILE A 205 -21.36 9.86 -20.13
CA ILE A 205 -20.86 11.12 -19.55
C ILE A 205 -20.19 10.87 -18.19
N LEU A 206 -20.86 10.15 -17.29
CA LEU A 206 -20.34 9.87 -15.95
C LEU A 206 -19.08 9.02 -16.00
N ALA A 207 -19.02 8.03 -16.89
CA ALA A 207 -17.83 7.19 -17.05
C ALA A 207 -16.61 8.00 -17.54
N LEU A 208 -16.82 8.94 -18.45
CA LEU A 208 -15.75 9.84 -18.92
C LEU A 208 -15.26 10.78 -17.82
N LEU A 209 -16.18 11.37 -17.05
CA LEU A 209 -15.82 12.23 -15.92
C LEU A 209 -15.08 11.45 -14.83
N ALA A 210 -15.57 10.26 -14.48
CA ALA A 210 -14.94 9.37 -13.51
C ALA A 210 -13.54 8.93 -13.97
N SER A 211 -13.40 8.58 -15.26
CA SER A 211 -12.11 8.24 -15.89
C SER A 211 -11.11 9.40 -15.83
N ALA A 212 -11.57 10.62 -16.14
CA ALA A 212 -10.72 11.80 -16.18
C ALA A 212 -10.30 12.30 -14.80
N LEU A 213 -11.22 12.35 -13.84
CA LEU A 213 -11.00 12.98 -12.54
C LEU A 213 -10.46 12.01 -11.48
N GLY A 214 -10.42 10.70 -11.73
CA GLY A 214 -9.67 9.77 -10.88
C GLY A 214 -8.15 9.90 -11.04
N TYR A 215 -7.43 9.75 -9.93
CA TYR A 215 -5.96 9.59 -9.87
C TYR A 215 -5.61 8.40 -8.98
N ASP A 216 -4.41 7.84 -9.15
CA ASP A 216 -3.80 6.85 -8.26
C ASP A 216 -4.80 5.77 -7.78
N GLY A 217 -5.18 4.85 -8.66
CA GLY A 217 -6.19 3.82 -8.38
C GLY A 217 -7.66 4.27 -8.26
N SER A 218 -7.96 5.49 -7.78
CA SER A 218 -9.35 5.92 -7.49
C SER A 218 -10.27 5.96 -8.72
N GLN A 219 -9.72 6.08 -9.93
CA GLN A 219 -10.48 5.93 -11.18
C GLN A 219 -11.25 4.61 -11.27
N LEU A 220 -10.71 3.51 -10.70
CA LEU A 220 -11.34 2.19 -10.75
C LEU A 220 -12.65 2.20 -9.95
N LEU A 221 -12.63 2.80 -8.77
CA LEU A 221 -13.82 2.96 -7.94
C LEU A 221 -14.84 3.85 -8.62
N LEU A 222 -14.42 5.02 -9.11
CA LEU A 222 -15.34 5.99 -9.71
C LEU A 222 -16.00 5.47 -10.99
N VAL A 223 -15.23 4.84 -11.89
CA VAL A 223 -15.72 4.34 -13.19
C VAL A 223 -16.64 3.14 -13.02
N LEU A 224 -16.47 2.35 -11.96
CA LEU A 224 -17.35 1.24 -11.66
C LEU A 224 -18.62 1.71 -10.93
N LEU A 225 -18.47 2.56 -9.91
CA LEU A 225 -19.57 2.98 -9.04
C LEU A 225 -20.54 3.94 -9.73
N ILE A 226 -20.04 5.07 -10.24
CA ILE A 226 -20.91 6.20 -10.62
C ILE A 226 -21.79 5.87 -11.83
N PRO A 227 -21.27 5.28 -12.93
CA PRO A 227 -22.09 4.93 -14.09
C PRO A 227 -23.14 3.85 -13.81
N ALA A 228 -22.97 3.01 -12.78
CA ALA A 228 -23.95 1.99 -12.41
C ALA A 228 -25.30 2.58 -11.98
N PHE A 229 -25.31 3.83 -11.50
CA PHE A 229 -26.51 4.57 -11.11
C PHE A 229 -27.08 5.47 -12.23
N SER A 230 -26.50 5.44 -13.44
CA SER A 230 -26.87 6.35 -14.54
C SER A 230 -28.36 6.35 -14.90
N PHE A 231 -29.04 5.20 -14.86
CA PHE A 231 -30.47 5.10 -15.12
C PHE A 231 -31.33 5.59 -13.95
N ALA A 232 -30.90 5.36 -12.71
CA ALA A 232 -31.53 5.96 -11.54
C ALA A 232 -31.41 7.50 -11.58
N LEU A 233 -30.24 8.03 -11.97
CA LEU A 233 -30.02 9.46 -12.17
C LEU A 233 -30.83 10.02 -13.33
N ALA A 234 -30.97 9.27 -14.43
CA ALA A 234 -31.83 9.64 -15.56
C ALA A 234 -33.31 9.78 -15.16
N ALA A 235 -33.77 9.05 -14.14
CA ALA A 235 -35.12 9.19 -13.60
C ALA A 235 -35.34 10.47 -12.78
N LEU A 236 -34.27 11.14 -12.36
CA LEU A 236 -34.33 12.41 -11.64
C LEU A 236 -34.49 13.61 -12.59
N LEU A 237 -34.29 13.43 -13.90
CA LEU A 237 -34.48 14.50 -14.87
C LEU A 237 -35.94 15.04 -14.82
N PRO A 238 -36.12 16.37 -14.90
CA PRO A 238 -35.12 17.39 -15.21
C PRO A 238 -34.36 17.98 -14.00
N SER A 239 -34.52 17.44 -12.77
CA SER A 239 -33.91 18.01 -11.56
C SER A 239 -32.39 17.81 -11.51
N ARG A 240 -31.65 18.82 -11.98
CA ARG A 240 -30.18 18.83 -11.93
C ARG A 240 -29.63 18.89 -10.51
N ALA A 241 -30.33 19.55 -9.59
CA ALA A 241 -29.92 19.59 -8.18
C ALA A 241 -29.91 18.19 -7.56
N ALA A 242 -30.89 17.34 -7.89
CA ALA A 242 -30.94 15.96 -7.41
C ALA A 242 -29.83 15.09 -8.02
N ILE A 243 -29.56 15.25 -9.31
CA ILE A 243 -28.44 14.56 -9.98
C ILE A 243 -27.10 14.99 -9.40
N SER A 244 -26.91 16.30 -9.19
CA SER A 244 -25.69 16.86 -8.59
C SER A 244 -25.44 16.29 -7.20
N ALA A 245 -26.48 16.25 -6.36
CA ALA A 245 -26.37 15.68 -5.02
C ALA A 245 -26.05 14.18 -5.10
N ALA A 246 -26.79 13.42 -5.90
CA ALA A 246 -26.60 11.97 -5.99
C ALA A 246 -25.21 11.58 -6.51
N ALA A 247 -24.81 12.11 -7.67
CA ALA A 247 -23.51 11.83 -8.27
C ALA A 247 -22.35 12.34 -7.38
N GLY A 248 -22.51 13.52 -6.77
CA GLY A 248 -21.47 14.09 -5.94
C GLY A 248 -21.27 13.36 -4.62
N THR A 249 -22.35 12.89 -3.98
CA THR A 249 -22.26 12.10 -2.76
C THR A 249 -21.71 10.69 -3.02
N LEU A 250 -22.08 10.05 -4.15
CA LEU A 250 -21.47 8.78 -4.56
C LEU A 250 -19.96 8.93 -4.84
N ALA A 251 -19.56 10.01 -5.52
CA ALA A 251 -18.14 10.32 -5.75
C ALA A 251 -17.40 10.57 -4.43
N PHE A 252 -17.98 11.34 -3.50
CA PHE A 252 -17.43 11.53 -2.16
C PHE A 252 -17.19 10.19 -1.46
N ALA A 253 -18.16 9.28 -1.46
CA ALA A 253 -18.01 8.00 -0.77
C ALA A 253 -16.86 7.16 -1.35
N ALA A 254 -16.72 7.11 -2.68
CA ALA A 254 -15.62 6.42 -3.33
C ALA A 254 -14.24 7.01 -2.99
N LEU A 255 -14.15 8.34 -2.85
CA LEU A 255 -12.90 9.04 -2.54
C LEU A 255 -12.56 9.04 -1.05
N ALA A 256 -13.57 9.06 -0.17
CA ALA A 256 -13.37 9.27 1.26
C ALA A 256 -13.19 7.97 2.07
N LEU A 257 -13.64 6.82 1.54
CA LEU A 257 -13.67 5.54 2.27
C LEU A 257 -12.56 4.56 1.87
N PHE A 258 -11.92 4.80 0.73
CA PHE A 258 -10.77 4.04 0.28
C PHE A 258 -9.67 5.02 -0.06
N ASP A 259 -8.43 4.66 0.28
CA ASP A 259 -7.29 5.46 -0.09
C ASP A 259 -6.91 5.20 -1.55
N PRO A 260 -6.82 6.23 -2.41
CA PRO A 260 -6.32 6.08 -3.77
C PRO A 260 -4.95 5.38 -3.78
N THR A 261 -4.02 5.84 -2.94
CA THR A 261 -2.65 5.32 -2.88
C THR A 261 -2.63 3.82 -2.55
N GLU A 262 -3.39 3.38 -1.55
CA GLU A 262 -3.43 1.95 -1.16
C GLU A 262 -4.03 1.04 -2.25
N LEU A 263 -4.96 1.54 -3.07
CA LEU A 263 -5.51 0.79 -4.20
C LEU A 263 -4.48 0.53 -5.30
N THR A 264 -3.33 1.20 -5.27
CA THR A 264 -2.23 1.00 -6.22
C THR A 264 -1.17 0.01 -5.76
N ILE A 265 -1.46 -0.80 -4.74
CA ILE A 265 -0.51 -1.76 -4.19
C ILE A 265 -1.00 -3.20 -4.44
N LEU A 266 -0.19 -4.00 -5.13
CA LEU A 266 -0.48 -5.38 -5.55
C LEU A 266 -0.46 -6.39 -4.38
N LEU A 267 0.17 -6.05 -3.26
CA LEU A 267 0.47 -6.98 -2.15
C LEU A 267 -0.57 -6.96 -1.02
N GLY A 268 -1.66 -6.21 -1.15
CA GLY A 268 -2.65 -6.03 -0.08
C GLY A 268 -4.07 -6.48 -0.42
N ASP A 269 -4.83 -6.85 0.61
CA ASP A 269 -6.23 -7.28 0.54
C ASP A 269 -7.21 -6.16 0.12
N ILE A 270 -6.76 -4.89 0.11
CA ILE A 270 -7.64 -3.74 -0.12
C ILE A 270 -8.27 -3.73 -1.52
N PHE A 271 -7.57 -4.22 -2.56
CA PHE A 271 -8.18 -4.34 -3.89
C PHE A 271 -9.31 -5.40 -3.89
N SER A 272 -9.11 -6.52 -3.20
CA SER A 272 -10.13 -7.56 -3.03
C SER A 272 -11.34 -6.99 -2.28
N VAL A 273 -11.11 -6.31 -1.15
CA VAL A 273 -12.16 -5.68 -0.35
C VAL A 273 -12.91 -4.59 -1.12
N ALA A 274 -12.17 -3.68 -1.77
CA ALA A 274 -12.76 -2.60 -2.55
C ALA A 274 -13.53 -3.14 -3.77
N SER A 275 -13.01 -4.16 -4.45
CA SER A 275 -13.71 -4.79 -5.58
C SER A 275 -14.99 -5.52 -5.16
N LYS A 276 -14.99 -6.23 -4.02
CA LYS A 276 -16.20 -6.80 -3.40
C LYS A 276 -17.24 -5.70 -3.17
N ALA A 277 -16.84 -4.59 -2.53
CA ALA A 277 -17.72 -3.46 -2.25
C ALA A 277 -18.29 -2.82 -3.53
N MET A 278 -17.44 -2.59 -4.55
CA MET A 278 -17.86 -2.01 -5.81
C MET A 278 -18.79 -2.94 -6.61
N PHE A 279 -18.54 -4.24 -6.60
CA PHE A 279 -19.41 -5.21 -7.27
C PHE A 279 -20.80 -5.25 -6.65
N MET A 280 -20.89 -5.23 -5.32
CA MET A 280 -22.17 -5.08 -4.61
C MET A 280 -22.85 -3.76 -4.94
N ALA A 281 -22.10 -2.65 -4.97
CA ALA A 281 -22.64 -1.34 -5.31
C ALA A 281 -23.16 -1.29 -6.76
N LEU A 282 -22.52 -2.00 -7.68
CA LEU A 282 -22.97 -2.15 -9.06
C LEU A 282 -24.31 -2.91 -9.15
N LEU A 283 -24.45 -4.03 -8.42
CA LEU A 283 -25.71 -4.78 -8.37
C LEU A 283 -26.85 -3.91 -7.79
N ILE A 284 -26.55 -3.14 -6.74
CA ILE A 284 -27.47 -2.16 -6.16
C ILE A 284 -27.81 -1.06 -7.16
N GLY A 285 -26.82 -0.54 -7.91
CA GLY A 285 -27.01 0.45 -8.96
C GLY A 285 -27.96 -0.03 -10.05
N TRP A 286 -27.82 -1.29 -10.48
CA TRP A 286 -28.73 -1.88 -11.46
C TRP A 286 -30.13 -2.14 -10.90
N GLY A 287 -30.23 -2.63 -9.66
CA GLY A 287 -31.52 -2.83 -8.98
C GLY A 287 -32.27 -1.52 -8.77
N THR A 288 -31.60 -0.48 -8.27
CA THR A 288 -32.18 0.86 -8.10
C THR A 288 -32.57 1.49 -9.43
N SER A 289 -31.78 1.27 -10.48
CA SER A 289 -32.08 1.68 -11.85
C SER A 289 -33.34 1.00 -12.41
N LEU A 290 -33.51 -0.30 -12.16
CA LEU A 290 -34.72 -1.04 -12.55
C LEU A 290 -35.95 -0.54 -11.79
N ILE A 291 -35.83 -0.31 -10.48
CA ILE A 291 -36.91 0.25 -9.66
C ILE A 291 -37.25 1.67 -10.12
N ALA A 292 -36.26 2.51 -10.42
CA ALA A 292 -36.48 3.85 -10.95
C ALA A 292 -37.18 3.81 -12.31
N TRP A 293 -36.86 2.83 -13.17
CA TRP A 293 -37.56 2.60 -14.43
C TRP A 293 -39.02 2.15 -14.22
N ILE A 294 -39.28 1.20 -13.32
CA ILE A 294 -40.63 0.75 -12.97
C ILE A 294 -41.42 1.91 -12.36
N MET A 295 -40.84 2.66 -11.42
CA MET A 295 -41.49 3.83 -10.83
C MET A 295 -41.77 4.89 -11.89
N ARG A 296 -40.86 5.16 -12.84
CA ARG A 296 -41.11 6.13 -13.92
C ARG A 296 -42.19 5.64 -14.90
N SER A 297 -42.30 4.33 -15.13
CA SER A 297 -43.34 3.75 -16.00
C SER A 297 -44.70 3.62 -15.30
N VAL A 298 -44.72 3.51 -13.97
CA VAL A 298 -45.93 3.40 -13.13
C VAL A 298 -46.38 4.76 -12.57
N ALA A 299 -45.49 5.76 -12.43
CA ALA A 299 -45.79 7.05 -11.81
C ALA A 299 -46.42 8.05 -12.79
N VAL A 300 -47.72 7.84 -13.05
CA VAL A 300 -48.72 8.90 -12.91
C VAL A 300 -49.93 8.31 -12.17
N SER A 301 -49.85 8.17 -10.85
CA SER A 301 -51.03 7.93 -10.02
C SER A 301 -51.03 8.81 -8.76
N GLY A 302 -51.82 9.88 -8.83
CA GLY A 302 -52.59 10.47 -7.72
C GLY A 302 -51.90 11.32 -6.64
N ALA A 303 -50.62 11.12 -6.28
CA ALA A 303 -50.04 11.82 -5.13
C ALA A 303 -49.60 13.27 -5.47
N GLY A 304 -50.04 14.24 -4.66
CA GLY A 304 -49.63 15.65 -4.76
C GLY A 304 -48.12 15.86 -4.52
N SER A 305 -47.56 16.93 -5.10
CA SER A 305 -46.11 17.24 -5.05
C SER A 305 -45.56 17.35 -3.63
N ARG A 306 -46.37 17.79 -2.67
CA ARG A 306 -46.01 17.92 -1.25
C ARG A 306 -45.84 16.56 -0.57
N THR A 307 -46.73 15.61 -0.85
CA THR A 307 -46.69 14.25 -0.29
C THR A 307 -45.49 13.48 -0.82
N LYS A 308 -45.19 13.59 -2.12
CA LYS A 308 -44.00 12.97 -2.74
C LYS A 308 -42.70 13.48 -2.11
N ARG A 309 -42.60 14.80 -1.86
CA ARG A 309 -41.43 15.39 -1.17
C ARG A 309 -41.30 14.92 0.28
N ALA A 310 -42.41 14.83 1.02
CA ALA A 310 -42.40 14.37 2.41
C ALA A 310 -41.95 12.90 2.52
N VAL A 311 -42.49 12.02 1.66
CA VAL A 311 -42.07 10.62 1.57
C VAL A 311 -40.60 10.49 1.18
N GLY A 312 -40.15 11.29 0.19
CA GLY A 312 -38.74 11.32 -0.21
C GLY A 312 -37.81 11.70 0.94
N TRP A 313 -38.12 12.75 1.70
CA TRP A 313 -37.32 13.17 2.86
C TRP A 313 -37.36 12.16 4.00
N ALA A 314 -38.52 11.55 4.29
CA ALA A 314 -38.64 10.51 5.30
C ALA A 314 -37.80 9.27 4.93
N GLY A 315 -37.91 8.80 3.67
CA GLY A 315 -37.10 7.70 3.16
C GLY A 315 -35.61 8.01 3.20
N THR A 316 -35.22 9.22 2.78
CA THR A 316 -33.82 9.69 2.88
C THR A 316 -33.34 9.67 4.33
N GLY A 317 -34.10 10.24 5.26
CA GLY A 317 -33.73 10.24 6.68
C GLY A 317 -33.53 8.84 7.23
N VAL A 318 -34.44 7.90 6.93
CA VAL A 318 -34.32 6.50 7.35
C VAL A 318 -33.09 5.83 6.75
N THR A 319 -32.85 5.99 5.45
CA THR A 319 -31.67 5.40 4.77
C THR A 319 -30.36 5.93 5.33
N TRP A 320 -30.25 7.22 5.61
CA TRP A 320 -29.03 7.80 6.14
C TRP A 320 -28.81 7.43 7.62
N LEU A 321 -29.86 7.34 8.43
CA LEU A 321 -29.75 6.77 9.79
C LEU A 321 -29.33 5.30 9.76
N PHE A 322 -29.87 4.52 8.83
CA PHE A 322 -29.45 3.14 8.61
C PHE A 322 -27.99 3.06 8.18
N LEU A 323 -27.54 3.92 7.25
CA LEU A 323 -26.15 3.97 6.80
C LEU A 323 -25.18 4.29 7.95
N ILE A 324 -25.52 5.25 8.80
CA ILE A 324 -24.76 5.55 10.02
C ILE A 324 -24.71 4.33 10.94
N ALA A 325 -25.83 3.65 11.16
CA ALA A 325 -25.85 2.44 11.98
C ALA A 325 -24.99 1.32 11.37
N VAL A 326 -25.09 1.09 10.05
CA VAL A 326 -24.28 0.09 9.33
C VAL A 326 -22.78 0.39 9.48
N PHE A 327 -22.36 1.65 9.32
CA PHE A 327 -20.96 2.03 9.48
C PHE A 327 -20.41 1.71 10.86
N ASN A 328 -21.19 1.99 11.91
CA ASN A 328 -20.75 1.79 13.29
C ASN A 328 -20.85 0.33 13.74
N ILE A 329 -21.67 -0.50 13.08
CA ILE A 329 -21.86 -1.92 13.43
C ILE A 329 -20.96 -2.84 12.59
N PHE A 330 -20.80 -2.55 11.30
CA PHE A 330 -20.12 -3.43 10.34
C PHE A 330 -18.90 -2.80 9.67
N GLY A 331 -18.83 -1.46 9.62
CA GLY A 331 -17.66 -0.76 9.08
C GLY A 331 -16.54 -0.65 10.10
N SER A 332 -15.46 0.02 9.70
CA SER A 332 -14.29 0.30 10.55
C SER A 332 -14.26 1.78 10.95
N PRO A 333 -15.02 2.20 11.99
CA PRO A 333 -15.05 3.59 12.42
C PRO A 333 -13.71 3.99 13.01
N GLY A 334 -13.14 5.06 12.48
CA GLY A 334 -11.82 5.52 12.86
C GLY A 334 -11.42 6.72 12.02
N ASN A 335 -10.24 7.24 12.31
CA ASN A 335 -9.65 8.36 11.57
C ASN A 335 -8.18 8.02 11.35
N TYR A 336 -7.92 7.45 10.17
CA TYR A 336 -6.62 7.01 9.69
C TYR A 336 -5.98 8.16 8.92
N GLY A 337 -5.65 9.23 9.64
CA GLY A 337 -5.18 10.46 9.02
C GLY A 337 -3.69 10.48 8.70
N ASP A 338 -3.32 11.34 7.75
CA ASP A 338 -1.94 11.57 7.34
C ASP A 338 -0.97 11.70 8.52
N ARG A 339 0.15 11.01 8.37
CA ARG A 339 1.31 11.18 9.22
C ARG A 339 2.52 11.57 8.38
N LEU A 340 3.45 12.23 9.04
CA LEU A 340 4.67 12.74 8.44
C LEU A 340 5.83 12.17 9.23
N PHE A 341 6.81 11.62 8.53
CA PHE A 341 8.07 11.24 9.12
C PHE A 341 9.04 12.41 8.98
N VAL A 342 9.44 12.97 10.12
CA VAL A 342 10.24 14.18 10.22
C VAL A 342 11.64 13.76 10.66
N ILE A 343 12.61 13.94 9.79
CA ILE A 343 14.01 13.60 10.05
C ILE A 343 14.73 14.87 10.47
N MET A 344 15.38 14.82 11.63
CA MET A 344 16.10 15.94 12.22
C MET A 344 17.47 16.11 11.54
N LYS A 345 17.96 17.34 11.48
CA LYS A 345 19.26 17.62 10.84
C LYS A 345 20.47 17.16 11.65
N ASP A 346 20.33 17.17 12.98
CA ASP A 346 21.42 16.85 13.91
C ASP A 346 21.30 15.37 14.32
N GLN A 347 21.91 14.47 13.56
CA GLN A 347 21.94 13.04 13.89
C GLN A 347 23.04 12.74 14.91
N ALA A 348 22.81 11.77 15.80
CA ALA A 348 23.81 11.32 16.76
C ALA A 348 24.93 10.53 16.06
N ASP A 349 26.19 10.82 16.39
CA ASP A 349 27.34 10.01 15.99
C ASP A 349 27.78 9.15 17.17
N ILE A 350 27.53 7.84 17.07
CA ILE A 350 27.89 6.85 18.08
C ILE A 350 28.99 5.90 17.59
N SER A 351 29.68 6.23 16.50
CA SER A 351 30.63 5.31 15.86
C SER A 351 31.77 4.86 16.79
N ASP A 352 32.15 5.69 17.76
CA ASP A 352 33.15 5.38 18.78
C ASP A 352 32.77 4.20 19.70
N ILE A 353 31.47 3.89 19.87
CA ILE A 353 31.05 2.80 20.79
C ILE A 353 31.39 1.42 20.24
N ALA A 354 31.63 1.29 18.93
CA ALA A 354 31.96 0.03 18.29
C ALA A 354 33.23 -0.61 18.88
N GLY A 355 34.09 0.19 19.53
CA GLY A 355 35.29 -0.28 20.23
C GLY A 355 35.05 -0.88 21.63
N ILE A 356 33.84 -0.85 22.16
CA ILE A 356 33.49 -1.46 23.46
C ILE A 356 33.33 -2.97 23.26
N GLU A 357 34.20 -3.79 23.85
CA GLU A 357 34.15 -5.27 23.66
C GLU A 357 32.94 -5.93 24.33
N ASP A 358 32.56 -5.48 25.53
CA ASP A 358 31.40 -6.04 26.23
C ASP A 358 30.10 -5.61 25.55
N ARG A 359 29.29 -6.60 25.15
CA ARG A 359 28.06 -6.38 24.40
C ARG A 359 27.03 -5.57 25.18
N GLU A 360 26.85 -5.86 26.46
CA GLU A 360 25.84 -5.19 27.29
C GLU A 360 26.25 -3.73 27.51
N GLU A 361 27.52 -3.48 27.83
CA GLU A 361 28.08 -2.13 27.94
C GLU A 361 27.94 -1.34 26.63
N ARG A 362 28.21 -1.98 25.48
CA ARG A 362 28.08 -1.37 24.16
C ARG A 362 26.64 -0.97 23.86
N LEU A 363 25.67 -1.87 24.08
CA LEU A 363 24.26 -1.61 23.83
C LEU A 363 23.71 -0.53 24.76
N THR A 364 24.10 -0.54 26.04
CA THR A 364 23.74 0.51 27.00
C THR A 364 24.30 1.86 26.58
N ALA A 365 25.57 1.93 26.18
CA ALA A 365 26.18 3.16 25.68
C ALA A 365 25.48 3.70 24.43
N ALA A 366 25.07 2.80 23.50
CA ALA A 366 24.27 3.17 22.34
C ALA A 366 22.94 3.82 22.76
N TYR A 367 22.18 3.12 23.59
CA TYR A 367 20.86 3.57 24.05
C TYR A 367 20.92 4.91 24.78
N GLU A 368 21.85 5.08 25.72
CA GLU A 368 22.00 6.32 26.49
C GLU A 368 22.39 7.52 25.60
N GLN A 369 23.38 7.36 24.73
CA GLN A 369 23.82 8.45 23.84
C GLN A 369 22.72 8.87 22.85
N LEU A 370 22.03 7.89 22.26
CA LEU A 370 20.96 8.15 21.30
C LEU A 370 19.76 8.84 21.97
N THR A 371 19.32 8.35 23.13
CA THR A 371 18.18 8.92 23.86
C THR A 371 18.49 10.31 24.41
N GLU A 372 19.69 10.55 24.95
CA GLU A 372 20.12 11.88 25.41
C GLU A 372 20.15 12.88 24.24
N HIS A 373 20.74 12.48 23.12
CA HIS A 373 20.84 13.32 21.91
C HIS A 373 19.45 13.68 21.37
N ALA A 374 18.57 12.70 21.20
CA ALA A 374 17.21 12.93 20.72
C ALA A 374 16.40 13.82 21.68
N ASN A 375 16.45 13.56 22.99
CA ASN A 375 15.77 14.40 23.99
C ASN A 375 16.23 15.85 23.94
N SER A 376 17.53 16.11 23.77
CA SER A 376 18.07 17.47 23.75
C SER A 376 17.72 18.21 22.46
N THR A 377 17.85 17.55 21.30
CA THR A 377 17.68 18.16 19.98
C THR A 377 16.22 18.29 19.55
N GLN A 378 15.32 17.43 20.05
CA GLN A 378 13.88 17.48 19.74
C GLN A 378 13.06 18.36 20.70
N ALA A 379 13.65 18.83 21.82
CA ALA A 379 12.94 19.51 22.91
C ALA A 379 12.07 20.71 22.47
N ASP A 380 12.55 21.52 21.53
CA ASP A 380 11.82 22.69 21.05
C ASP A 380 10.56 22.29 20.25
N LEU A 381 10.65 21.22 19.43
CA LEU A 381 9.51 20.70 18.68
C LEU A 381 8.50 20.01 19.61
N HIS A 382 8.97 19.26 20.61
CA HIS A 382 8.10 18.67 21.63
C HIS A 382 7.22 19.73 22.30
N LYS A 383 7.86 20.77 22.84
CA LYS A 383 7.17 21.88 23.50
C LYS A 383 6.17 22.58 22.57
N LEU A 384 6.55 22.78 21.30
CA LEU A 384 5.69 23.40 20.31
C LEU A 384 4.45 22.56 20.03
N PHE A 385 4.62 21.27 19.78
CA PHE A 385 3.53 20.36 19.47
C PHE A 385 2.60 20.13 20.66
N ASP A 386 3.14 20.00 21.87
CA ASP A 386 2.35 19.93 23.10
C ASP A 386 1.48 21.17 23.27
N THR A 387 2.04 22.35 23.02
CA THR A 387 1.31 23.63 23.09
C THR A 387 0.22 23.72 22.02
N ALA A 388 0.50 23.19 20.82
CA ALA A 388 -0.42 23.22 19.69
C ALA A 388 -1.45 22.07 19.70
N GLY A 389 -1.30 21.08 20.59
CA GLY A 389 -2.11 19.86 20.61
C GLY A 389 -1.87 18.95 19.40
N VAL A 390 -0.71 19.04 18.77
CA VAL A 390 -0.31 18.16 17.65
C VAL A 390 0.23 16.87 18.26
N LYS A 391 -0.26 15.72 17.80
CA LYS A 391 0.19 14.41 18.26
C LYS A 391 1.44 13.98 17.48
N TYR A 392 2.42 13.46 18.18
CA TYR A 392 3.66 12.98 17.60
C TYR A 392 4.23 11.81 18.43
N THR A 393 5.12 11.04 17.81
CA THR A 393 5.91 9.96 18.40
C THR A 393 7.39 10.28 18.13
N PRO A 394 8.23 10.46 19.17
CA PRO A 394 9.66 10.69 18.99
C PRO A 394 10.43 9.38 18.78
N TYR A 395 11.57 9.46 18.10
CA TYR A 395 12.50 8.36 17.87
C TYR A 395 13.93 8.79 18.22
N TYR A 396 14.71 7.88 18.80
CA TYR A 396 16.10 8.07 19.19
C TYR A 396 17.09 7.32 18.31
N LEU A 397 16.72 6.13 17.77
CA LEU A 397 17.65 5.32 16.98
C LEU A 397 18.04 5.99 15.66
N GLU A 398 17.11 6.71 15.05
CA GLU A 398 17.37 7.79 14.11
C GLU A 398 16.69 9.02 14.70
N ASN A 399 17.40 10.15 14.75
CA ASN A 399 16.86 11.37 15.35
C ASN A 399 15.73 11.89 14.46
N ALA A 400 14.51 11.47 14.78
CA ALA A 400 13.33 11.64 13.96
C ALA A 400 12.06 11.64 14.82
N MET A 401 10.93 11.98 14.21
CA MET A 401 9.61 11.92 14.83
C MET A 401 8.53 11.63 13.79
N GLU A 402 7.55 10.81 14.15
CA GLU A 402 6.30 10.69 13.40
C GLU A 402 5.32 11.73 13.91
N VAL A 403 4.82 12.61 13.04
CA VAL A 403 3.91 13.69 13.39
C VAL A 403 2.57 13.47 12.71
N ARG A 404 1.48 13.47 13.47
CA ARG A 404 0.12 13.40 12.93
C ARG A 404 -0.25 14.75 12.30
N GLY A 405 -0.25 14.83 10.98
CA GLY A 405 -0.56 16.07 10.27
C GLY A 405 -0.55 15.94 8.75
N GLY A 406 -1.43 16.70 8.10
CA GLY A 406 -1.49 16.79 6.64
C GLY A 406 -0.64 17.93 6.06
N THR A 407 -1.01 18.38 4.87
CA THR A 407 -0.25 19.35 4.04
C THR A 407 0.18 20.62 4.79
N LEU A 408 -0.67 21.18 5.66
CA LEU A 408 -0.35 22.42 6.39
C LEU A 408 0.75 22.25 7.44
N ILE A 409 0.71 21.13 8.18
CA ILE A 409 1.74 20.81 9.17
C ILE A 409 3.06 20.51 8.46
N ARG A 410 3.01 19.78 7.33
CA ARG A 410 4.18 19.55 6.48
C ARG A 410 4.83 20.86 6.03
N LEU A 411 4.05 21.80 5.48
CA LEU A 411 4.57 23.10 5.04
C LEU A 411 5.18 23.89 6.18
N PHE A 412 4.61 23.82 7.39
CA PHE A 412 5.18 24.44 8.57
C PHE A 412 6.52 23.79 8.98
N LEU A 413 6.58 22.46 9.03
CA LEU A 413 7.79 21.72 9.39
C LEU A 413 8.96 21.97 8.44
N LEU A 414 8.68 22.11 7.14
CA LEU A 414 9.68 22.46 6.13
C LEU A 414 10.31 23.86 6.34
N THR A 415 9.75 24.70 7.21
CA THR A 415 10.33 26.01 7.56
C THR A 415 11.20 25.98 8.83
N ARG A 416 11.28 24.84 9.52
CA ARG A 416 11.99 24.70 10.79
C ARG A 416 13.49 24.49 10.56
N PRO A 417 14.38 25.25 11.24
CA PRO A 417 15.82 25.10 11.06
C PRO A 417 16.38 23.76 11.56
N GLU A 418 15.72 23.14 12.54
CA GLU A 418 16.08 21.85 13.12
C GLU A 418 15.66 20.64 12.25
N VAL A 419 14.75 20.82 11.30
CA VAL A 419 14.22 19.76 10.43
C VAL A 419 15.03 19.69 9.14
N GLU A 420 15.50 18.49 8.78
CA GLU A 420 16.17 18.25 7.50
C GLU A 420 15.17 17.90 6.40
N ARG A 421 14.31 16.91 6.68
CA ARG A 421 13.38 16.34 5.71
C ARG A 421 12.04 16.04 6.36
N VAL A 422 10.98 16.17 5.56
CA VAL A 422 9.62 15.78 5.93
C VAL A 422 9.07 14.91 4.80
N ILE A 423 9.08 13.60 5.03
CA ILE A 423 8.59 12.61 4.10
C ILE A 423 7.22 12.07 4.58
N PRO A 424 6.39 11.51 3.69
CA PRO A 424 5.14 10.88 4.10
C PRO A 424 5.40 9.70 5.04
N SER A 425 4.52 9.50 6.02
CA SER A 425 4.40 8.26 6.80
C SER A 425 2.97 7.75 6.61
N PRO A 426 2.66 7.08 5.49
CA PRO A 426 1.31 6.61 5.23
C PRO A 426 0.91 5.59 6.29
N ARG A 427 -0.29 5.75 6.84
CA ARG A 427 -0.93 4.74 7.68
C ARG A 427 -2.09 4.18 6.91
N LEU A 428 -2.05 2.87 6.73
CA LEU A 428 -3.11 2.19 6.04
C LEU A 428 -4.43 2.34 6.77
N ARG A 429 -5.49 2.43 5.98
CA ARG A 429 -6.86 2.45 6.48
C ARG A 429 -7.26 1.05 6.90
N ALA A 430 -7.96 0.95 8.04
CA ALA A 430 -8.48 -0.34 8.47
C ALA A 430 -9.51 -0.86 7.48
N VAL A 431 -9.44 -2.16 7.26
CA VAL A 431 -10.40 -2.98 6.52
C VAL A 431 -10.92 -4.07 7.44
N PRO A 432 -12.05 -4.73 7.13
CA PRO A 432 -12.45 -5.92 7.86
C PRO A 432 -11.34 -6.99 7.78
N PRO A 433 -10.99 -7.67 8.89
CA PRO A 433 -9.95 -8.69 8.89
C PRO A 433 -10.36 -9.85 7.99
N ASP A 434 -9.42 -10.34 7.18
CA ASP A 434 -9.54 -11.60 6.44
C ASP A 434 -8.83 -12.70 7.25
N GLU A 435 -9.36 -13.93 7.25
CA GLU A 435 -8.65 -15.04 7.91
C GLU A 435 -7.43 -15.47 7.06
N PRO A 436 -6.27 -15.75 7.69
CA PRO A 436 -5.11 -16.25 6.98
C PRO A 436 -5.48 -17.52 6.22
N LEU A 437 -5.04 -17.63 4.96
CA LEU A 437 -5.22 -18.86 4.21
C LEU A 437 -4.34 -19.94 4.84
N PRO A 438 -4.90 -21.08 5.28
CA PRO A 438 -4.11 -22.15 5.88
C PRO A 438 -3.15 -22.75 4.85
N GLY A 439 -1.96 -23.12 5.31
CA GLY A 439 -1.01 -23.88 4.53
C GLY A 439 -1.56 -25.25 4.12
N GLU A 440 -1.26 -25.68 2.90
CA GLU A 440 -1.75 -26.94 2.33
C GLU A 440 -0.79 -28.12 2.54
N GLN A 441 0.40 -27.89 3.08
CA GLN A 441 1.43 -28.94 3.25
C GLN A 441 1.30 -29.67 4.59
N PRO A 442 1.60 -30.97 4.64
CA PRO A 442 1.69 -31.70 5.90
C PRO A 442 2.84 -31.19 6.75
N ALA A 443 2.76 -31.41 8.05
CA ALA A 443 3.87 -31.16 8.96
C ALA A 443 5.15 -31.90 8.47
N PRO A 444 6.30 -31.22 8.44
CA PRO A 444 7.59 -31.83 8.17
C PRO A 444 7.93 -32.94 9.17
N ASN A 445 8.98 -33.69 8.88
CA ASN A 445 9.49 -34.75 9.72
C ASN A 445 10.98 -34.50 10.00
N GLU A 446 11.42 -34.67 11.25
CA GLU A 446 12.81 -34.50 11.71
C GLU A 446 13.86 -35.22 10.83
N TYR A 447 13.51 -36.34 10.20
CA TYR A 447 14.42 -37.08 9.30
C TYR A 447 14.53 -36.50 7.88
N ALA A 448 13.74 -35.48 7.55
CA ALA A 448 13.59 -34.92 6.22
C ALA A 448 13.99 -33.44 6.17
N VAL A 449 15.24 -33.15 6.57
CA VAL A 449 15.84 -31.80 6.50
C VAL A 449 15.57 -31.15 5.14
N GLY A 450 15.32 -29.84 5.10
CA GLY A 450 15.08 -29.11 3.86
C GLY A 450 16.26 -29.18 2.89
N TRP A 451 15.97 -29.15 1.59
CA TRP A 451 17.05 -29.08 0.57
C TRP A 451 17.87 -27.79 0.74
N ASN A 452 17.19 -26.69 1.09
CA ASN A 452 17.72 -25.36 1.33
C ASN A 452 18.70 -25.36 2.51
N VAL A 453 18.32 -25.99 3.62
CA VAL A 453 19.16 -26.16 4.81
C VAL A 453 20.40 -27.01 4.51
N ARG A 454 20.24 -28.11 3.76
CA ARG A 454 21.37 -28.95 3.33
C ARG A 454 22.29 -28.22 2.36
N MET A 455 21.74 -27.48 1.41
CA MET A 455 22.50 -26.81 0.36
C MET A 455 23.54 -25.87 0.94
N ILE A 456 23.17 -25.10 1.96
CA ILE A 456 24.06 -24.13 2.60
C ILE A 456 25.01 -24.74 3.64
N GLY A 457 24.92 -26.05 3.90
CA GLY A 457 25.80 -26.76 4.84
C GLY A 457 25.34 -26.76 6.30
N ALA A 458 24.17 -26.20 6.63
CA ALA A 458 23.70 -26.08 8.02
C ALA A 458 23.51 -27.42 8.71
N ALA A 459 23.01 -28.44 8.00
CA ALA A 459 22.87 -29.80 8.54
C ALA A 459 24.20 -30.38 9.02
N ASN A 460 25.29 -30.14 8.28
CA ASN A 460 26.62 -30.62 8.66
C ASN A 460 27.14 -29.90 9.90
N VAL A 461 26.80 -28.61 10.09
CA VAL A 461 27.17 -27.86 11.29
C VAL A 461 26.54 -28.48 12.54
N TRP A 462 25.26 -28.85 12.45
CA TRP A 462 24.56 -29.49 13.56
C TRP A 462 25.19 -30.83 13.96
N ASP A 463 25.61 -31.62 12.97
CA ASP A 463 26.13 -32.96 13.16
C ASP A 463 27.60 -32.97 13.60
N GLU A 464 28.43 -32.06 13.06
CA GLU A 464 29.88 -32.06 13.28
C GLU A 464 30.32 -31.16 14.45
N PHE A 465 29.66 -30.01 14.63
CA PHE A 465 30.05 -29.00 15.62
C PHE A 465 29.05 -28.89 16.78
N GLY A 466 27.84 -29.42 16.65
CA GLY A 466 26.78 -29.34 17.67
C GLY A 466 26.17 -27.94 17.84
N ALA A 467 26.59 -26.97 17.03
CA ALA A 467 26.05 -25.63 17.00
C ALA A 467 24.69 -25.63 16.29
N ARG A 468 23.65 -25.15 16.97
CA ARG A 468 22.27 -25.07 16.44
C ARG A 468 21.62 -23.70 16.70
N GLY A 469 22.42 -22.69 17.08
CA GLY A 469 21.95 -21.34 17.40
C GLY A 469 21.78 -21.07 18.89
N GLN A 470 22.21 -21.96 19.77
CA GLN A 470 22.01 -21.82 21.21
C GLN A 470 22.61 -20.51 21.73
N GLY A 471 21.87 -19.82 22.61
CA GLY A 471 22.32 -18.55 23.21
C GLY A 471 22.15 -17.31 22.32
N ILE A 472 21.78 -17.50 21.05
CA ILE A 472 21.53 -16.39 20.13
C ILE A 472 20.04 -16.03 20.14
N VAL A 473 19.76 -14.72 20.27
CA VAL A 473 18.42 -14.14 20.18
C VAL A 473 18.26 -13.44 18.84
N VAL A 474 17.31 -13.88 18.05
CA VAL A 474 16.93 -13.32 16.77
C VAL A 474 15.78 -12.33 16.94
N GLY A 475 15.91 -11.16 16.32
CA GLY A 475 14.85 -10.18 16.20
C GLY A 475 14.11 -10.33 14.88
N GLN A 476 12.80 -10.57 14.94
CA GLN A 476 11.95 -10.65 13.76
C GLN A 476 11.11 -9.39 13.66
N SER A 477 11.30 -8.61 12.60
CA SER A 477 10.43 -7.48 12.29
C SER A 477 9.75 -7.74 10.95
N ASP A 478 8.45 -8.07 10.98
CA ASP A 478 7.70 -8.55 9.80
C ASP A 478 6.18 -8.39 10.01
N SER A 479 5.33 -9.21 9.37
CA SER A 479 3.86 -9.20 9.51
C SER A 479 3.35 -9.74 10.83
N GLY A 480 4.26 -10.28 11.65
CA GLY A 480 3.97 -10.94 12.90
C GLY A 480 4.58 -12.34 12.96
N VAL A 481 4.29 -13.09 14.02
CA VAL A 481 4.69 -14.49 14.17
C VAL A 481 3.58 -15.21 14.92
N ASP A 482 3.07 -16.32 14.38
CA ASP A 482 2.19 -17.24 15.10
C ASP A 482 2.99 -17.93 16.22
N GLY A 483 2.95 -17.35 17.42
CA GLY A 483 3.72 -17.84 18.57
C GLY A 483 3.29 -19.20 19.07
N GLU A 484 2.10 -19.68 18.71
CA GLU A 484 1.58 -21.00 19.09
C GLU A 484 1.96 -22.08 18.05
N HIS A 485 2.63 -21.70 16.96
CA HIS A 485 2.98 -22.63 15.90
C HIS A 485 4.00 -23.67 16.41
N PRO A 486 3.72 -24.99 16.28
CA PRO A 486 4.53 -26.05 16.90
C PRO A 486 6.01 -26.05 16.52
N ALA A 487 6.35 -25.59 15.31
CA ALA A 487 7.73 -25.53 14.84
C ALA A 487 8.59 -24.42 15.49
N ILE A 488 7.99 -23.39 16.11
CA ILE A 488 8.70 -22.18 16.57
C ILE A 488 8.33 -21.73 17.99
N HIS A 489 7.23 -22.27 18.55
CA HIS A 489 6.70 -21.92 19.87
C HIS A 489 7.74 -22.05 20.99
N ASP A 490 8.48 -23.16 21.02
CA ASP A 490 9.41 -23.48 22.12
C ASP A 490 10.62 -22.53 22.18
N GLN A 491 10.94 -21.88 21.06
CA GLN A 491 12.04 -20.93 20.91
C GLN A 491 11.63 -19.49 21.26
N TYR A 492 10.34 -19.21 21.49
CA TYR A 492 9.90 -17.87 21.85
C TYR A 492 10.46 -17.47 23.22
N ARG A 493 11.28 -16.41 23.27
CA ARG A 493 11.94 -15.97 24.52
C ARG A 493 10.93 -15.61 25.61
N GLY A 494 9.77 -15.08 25.21
CA GLY A 494 8.67 -14.69 26.09
C GLY A 494 7.82 -15.85 26.63
N LEU A 495 7.98 -17.09 26.15
CA LEU A 495 7.13 -18.23 26.52
C LEU A 495 7.04 -18.43 28.04
N ASN A 496 8.17 -18.33 28.74
CA ASN A 496 8.24 -18.47 30.20
C ASN A 496 8.46 -17.14 30.94
N GLN A 497 8.69 -16.05 30.21
CA GLN A 497 9.09 -14.75 30.76
C GLN A 497 7.99 -13.68 30.64
N GLY A 498 6.94 -13.95 29.84
CA GLY A 498 5.91 -12.99 29.47
C GLY A 498 6.24 -12.22 28.19
N ASN A 499 5.24 -11.52 27.66
CA ASN A 499 5.35 -10.79 26.39
C ASN A 499 6.00 -9.40 26.53
N ASP A 500 6.11 -8.88 27.74
CA ASP A 500 6.93 -7.68 28.01
C ASP A 500 8.36 -7.93 27.52
N TYR A 501 8.95 -6.96 26.82
CA TYR A 501 10.30 -7.05 26.25
C TYR A 501 10.50 -8.14 25.18
N ASN A 502 9.45 -8.86 24.76
CA ASN A 502 9.55 -10.01 23.83
C ASN A 502 8.63 -9.92 22.62
N TRP A 503 7.57 -9.12 22.71
CA TRP A 503 6.64 -8.88 21.61
C TRP A 503 6.29 -7.39 21.54
N PHE A 504 6.24 -6.81 20.35
CA PHE A 504 5.75 -5.45 20.18
C PHE A 504 4.96 -5.30 18.88
N ASP A 505 3.75 -4.77 18.99
CA ASP A 505 2.90 -4.53 17.83
C ASP A 505 2.49 -3.04 17.80
N PRO A 506 3.27 -2.19 17.10
CA PRO A 506 2.94 -0.77 16.91
C PRO A 506 1.77 -0.53 15.95
N TRP A 507 1.16 -1.60 15.43
CA TRP A 507 0.07 -1.53 14.48
C TRP A 507 -1.30 -1.76 15.14
N ASP A 508 -1.60 -3.00 15.54
CA ASP A 508 -2.87 -3.39 16.15
C ASP A 508 -2.80 -3.44 17.68
N ASN A 509 -1.63 -3.18 18.25
CA ASN A 509 -1.39 -3.19 19.69
C ASN A 509 -1.76 -4.53 20.32
N THR A 510 -1.51 -5.62 19.58
CA THR A 510 -1.63 -6.98 20.10
C THR A 510 -0.60 -7.21 21.21
N THR A 511 -1.05 -7.84 22.29
CA THR A 511 -0.23 -8.05 23.50
C THR A 511 0.46 -9.41 23.53
N SER A 512 0.31 -10.20 22.47
CA SER A 512 0.90 -11.53 22.29
C SER A 512 1.20 -11.81 20.83
N PRO A 513 2.19 -12.67 20.54
CA PRO A 513 2.51 -13.06 19.17
C PRO A 513 1.30 -13.53 18.38
N ASN A 514 1.12 -12.94 17.21
CA ASN A 514 0.13 -13.33 16.21
C ASN A 514 0.67 -12.93 14.83
N ASP A 515 0.08 -13.50 13.79
CA ASP A 515 0.41 -13.18 12.41
C ASP A 515 -0.83 -13.38 11.53
N GLU A 516 -1.44 -12.28 11.10
CA GLU A 516 -2.56 -12.33 10.17
C GLU A 516 -2.10 -12.50 8.72
N GLY A 517 -0.87 -12.06 8.40
CA GLY A 517 -0.32 -12.09 7.04
C GLY A 517 0.39 -13.41 6.67
N GLY A 518 0.92 -14.12 7.65
CA GLY A 518 1.64 -15.38 7.52
C GLY A 518 3.07 -15.28 6.99
N HIS A 519 3.48 -14.13 6.48
CA HIS A 519 4.83 -13.91 5.94
C HIS A 519 5.88 -14.00 7.04
N GLY A 520 5.66 -13.35 8.17
CA GLY A 520 6.59 -13.38 9.30
C GLY A 520 6.70 -14.74 9.97
N THR A 521 5.61 -15.51 10.05
CA THR A 521 5.63 -16.91 10.51
C THR A 521 6.45 -17.80 9.58
N HIS A 522 6.38 -17.58 8.26
CA HIS A 522 7.16 -18.33 7.27
C HIS A 522 8.65 -18.02 7.34
N THR A 523 9.00 -16.75 7.44
CA THR A 523 10.39 -16.32 7.57
C THR A 523 11.00 -16.79 8.89
N MET A 524 10.29 -16.67 10.02
CA MET A 524 10.73 -17.19 11.32
C MET A 524 10.99 -18.71 11.28
N GLY A 525 10.09 -19.49 10.66
CA GLY A 525 10.29 -20.93 10.48
C GLY A 525 11.52 -21.26 9.63
N THR A 526 11.89 -20.41 8.66
CA THR A 526 13.11 -20.59 7.87
C THR A 526 14.37 -20.35 8.72
N ILE A 527 14.29 -19.46 9.72
CA ILE A 527 15.40 -19.20 10.64
C ILE A 527 15.57 -20.37 11.60
N LEU A 528 14.52 -20.77 12.33
CA LEU A 528 14.63 -21.65 13.49
C LEU A 528 13.56 -22.74 13.61
N GLY A 529 12.74 -22.94 12.57
CA GLY A 529 11.71 -23.96 12.59
C GLY A 529 12.26 -25.36 12.87
N ALA A 530 11.60 -26.07 13.80
CA ALA A 530 11.89 -27.45 14.14
C ALA A 530 11.69 -28.42 12.95
N ASP A 531 12.03 -29.69 13.15
CA ASP A 531 11.81 -30.75 12.16
C ASP A 531 12.52 -30.53 10.80
N GLY A 532 13.63 -29.80 10.83
CA GLY A 532 14.55 -29.67 9.70
C GLY A 532 14.19 -28.61 8.66
N ILE A 533 13.24 -27.70 8.95
CA ILE A 533 12.93 -26.56 8.07
C ILE A 533 13.77 -25.31 8.36
N GLY A 534 14.17 -25.11 9.63
CA GLY A 534 14.99 -23.98 10.07
C GLY A 534 16.49 -24.24 9.99
N VAL A 535 17.28 -23.17 9.90
CA VAL A 535 18.75 -23.21 9.86
C VAL A 535 19.38 -23.28 11.26
N ALA A 536 18.82 -22.58 12.25
CA ALA A 536 19.30 -22.47 13.62
C ALA A 536 18.17 -22.82 14.62
N PRO A 537 17.77 -24.10 14.71
CA PRO A 537 16.55 -24.51 15.42
C PRO A 537 16.57 -24.34 16.96
N GLU A 538 17.73 -24.01 17.55
CA GLU A 538 17.87 -23.78 18.99
C GLU A 538 18.17 -22.30 19.33
N ALA A 539 18.10 -21.41 18.35
CA ALA A 539 18.07 -19.96 18.60
C ALA A 539 16.74 -19.56 19.28
N GLN A 540 16.77 -18.47 20.03
CA GLN A 540 15.56 -17.85 20.59
C GLN A 540 15.09 -16.69 19.72
N TRP A 541 13.82 -16.32 19.82
CA TRP A 541 13.30 -15.16 19.09
C TRP A 541 12.45 -14.20 19.93
N ILE A 542 12.44 -12.95 19.48
CA ILE A 542 11.47 -11.90 19.82
C ILE A 542 10.89 -11.31 18.53
N GLY A 543 9.67 -10.76 18.62
CA GLY A 543 8.93 -10.30 17.46
C GLY A 543 8.49 -8.85 17.56
N CYS A 544 8.47 -8.17 16.42
CA CYS A 544 7.81 -6.88 16.25
C CYS A 544 7.06 -6.81 14.92
N VAL A 545 5.87 -6.18 14.92
CA VAL A 545 5.02 -6.09 13.73
C VAL A 545 5.25 -4.74 13.01
N ASN A 546 5.95 -4.76 11.88
CA ASN A 546 6.13 -3.55 11.04
C ASN A 546 5.55 -3.68 9.62
N LEU A 547 5.02 -4.85 9.25
CA LEU A 547 4.39 -5.11 7.95
C LEU A 547 2.92 -5.52 8.12
N ASP A 548 2.04 -4.56 8.38
CA ASP A 548 0.61 -4.88 8.37
C ASP A 548 0.13 -5.14 6.93
N ARG A 549 -0.52 -6.29 6.71
CA ARG A 549 -0.96 -6.73 5.37
C ARG A 549 0.17 -6.62 4.33
N ASN A 550 1.40 -6.92 4.74
CA ASN A 550 2.64 -6.81 3.96
C ASN A 550 3.00 -5.39 3.51
N LEU A 551 2.58 -4.36 4.26
CA LEU A 551 2.94 -2.96 4.03
C LEU A 551 3.36 -2.26 5.32
N GLY A 552 4.43 -1.47 5.21
CA GLY A 552 4.95 -0.68 6.32
C GLY A 552 4.95 0.82 6.03
N ASN A 553 5.66 1.55 6.88
CA ASN A 553 6.02 2.95 6.71
C ASN A 553 7.30 3.22 7.53
N PRO A 554 8.05 4.31 7.26
CA PRO A 554 9.30 4.58 7.96
C PRO A 554 9.18 4.58 9.49
N ALA A 555 8.06 5.05 10.05
CA ALA A 555 7.87 5.10 11.50
C ALA A 555 7.73 3.70 12.12
N LEU A 556 6.94 2.82 11.51
CA LEU A 556 6.76 1.42 11.94
C LEU A 556 8.04 0.60 11.83
N TYR A 557 8.83 0.83 10.78
CA TYR A 557 10.14 0.21 10.67
C TYR A 557 11.04 0.66 11.81
N LEU A 558 11.07 1.95 12.12
CA LEU A 558 11.89 2.50 13.18
C LEU A 558 11.41 2.09 14.59
N ASP A 559 10.10 1.97 14.80
CA ASP A 559 9.47 1.41 16.01
C ASP A 559 10.09 0.03 16.32
N CYS A 560 10.08 -0.88 15.34
CA CYS A 560 10.65 -2.21 15.51
C CYS A 560 12.17 -2.22 15.61
N MET A 561 12.89 -1.42 14.81
CA MET A 561 14.34 -1.33 14.90
C MET A 561 14.81 -0.86 16.30
N GLN A 562 14.10 0.10 16.92
CA GLN A 562 14.36 0.52 18.30
C GLN A 562 14.08 -0.59 19.30
N PHE A 563 12.96 -1.30 19.14
CA PHE A 563 12.62 -2.44 19.98
C PHE A 563 13.68 -3.54 19.92
N MET A 564 14.31 -3.75 18.76
CA MET A 564 15.40 -4.72 18.62
C MET A 564 16.70 -4.28 19.30
N LEU A 565 16.95 -2.97 19.41
CA LEU A 565 18.09 -2.42 20.16
C LEU A 565 17.88 -2.51 21.67
N ALA A 566 16.76 -1.99 22.17
CA ALA A 566 16.43 -1.95 23.59
C ALA A 566 14.93 -2.23 23.77
N PRO A 567 14.53 -3.50 23.91
CA PRO A 567 13.13 -3.86 24.12
C PRO A 567 12.56 -3.15 25.35
N PHE A 568 11.26 -2.88 25.32
CA PHE A 568 10.53 -2.22 26.41
C PHE A 568 9.26 -3.04 26.75
N PRO A 569 8.65 -2.86 27.93
CA PRO A 569 7.44 -3.60 28.30
C PRO A 569 6.22 -3.11 27.50
N GLN A 570 5.13 -3.87 27.52
CA GLN A 570 3.85 -3.40 26.96
C GLN A 570 3.45 -2.07 27.61
N ASP A 571 2.93 -1.13 26.81
CA ASP A 571 2.59 0.24 27.23
C ASP A 571 3.78 1.09 27.79
N GLY A 572 5.03 0.61 27.66
CA GLY A 572 6.23 1.33 28.11
C GLY A 572 6.66 2.46 27.17
N ASP A 573 7.43 3.42 27.69
CA ASP A 573 8.05 4.48 26.91
C ASP A 573 9.44 4.03 26.41
N PRO A 574 9.68 3.95 25.08
CA PRO A 574 10.98 3.52 24.55
C PRO A 574 12.18 4.35 25.00
N PHE A 575 11.99 5.60 25.44
CA PHE A 575 13.06 6.47 25.93
C PHE A 575 13.43 6.25 27.40
N ILE A 576 12.56 5.57 28.17
CA ILE A 576 12.69 5.43 29.62
C ILE A 576 12.77 3.95 30.01
N ASP A 577 11.92 3.12 29.43
CA ASP A 577 11.71 1.73 29.81
C ASP A 577 12.45 0.74 28.89
N GLY A 578 13.23 1.23 27.92
CA GLY A 578 14.09 0.40 27.07
C GLY A 578 15.18 -0.31 27.88
N ASP A 579 15.36 -1.60 27.62
CA ASP A 579 16.33 -2.47 28.29
C ASP A 579 17.34 -3.06 27.27
N PRO A 580 18.51 -2.42 27.10
CA PRO A 580 19.52 -2.85 26.13
C PRO A 580 20.08 -4.25 26.41
N SER A 581 20.05 -4.74 27.67
CA SER A 581 20.49 -6.11 28.01
C SER A 581 19.64 -7.19 27.32
N LYS A 582 18.40 -6.84 26.93
CA LYS A 582 17.47 -7.70 26.21
C LYS A 582 17.49 -7.50 24.70
N GLY A 583 18.34 -6.62 24.17
CA GLY A 583 18.51 -6.40 22.74
C GLY A 583 18.85 -7.70 21.99
N VAL A 584 18.59 -7.71 20.68
CA VAL A 584 18.83 -8.89 19.84
C VAL A 584 20.27 -9.00 19.39
N HIS A 585 20.66 -10.18 18.89
CA HIS A 585 21.96 -10.41 18.30
C HIS A 585 21.93 -10.16 16.80
N VAL A 586 20.91 -10.72 16.14
CA VAL A 586 20.74 -10.67 14.69
C VAL A 586 19.30 -10.29 14.38
N MET A 587 19.10 -9.42 13.39
CA MET A 587 17.78 -8.95 12.97
C MET A 587 17.45 -9.46 11.57
N ASN A 588 16.26 -10.04 11.41
CA ASN A 588 15.71 -10.41 10.11
C ASN A 588 14.82 -9.27 9.58
N ASN A 589 15.12 -8.81 8.36
CA ASN A 589 14.31 -7.82 7.64
C ASN A 589 13.99 -8.35 6.25
N SER A 590 12.88 -9.07 6.15
CA SER A 590 12.40 -9.67 4.90
C SER A 590 11.47 -8.73 4.11
N TRP A 591 11.77 -7.44 4.18
CA TRP A 591 11.01 -6.33 3.63
C TRP A 591 11.94 -5.21 3.13
N GLY A 592 11.37 -4.26 2.42
CA GLY A 592 12.00 -2.98 2.09
C GLY A 592 11.01 -1.84 2.23
N CYS A 593 11.51 -0.61 2.28
CA CYS A 593 10.71 0.61 2.38
C CYS A 593 10.73 1.38 1.05
N PRO A 594 9.84 1.05 0.10
CA PRO A 594 9.74 1.76 -1.18
C PRO A 594 9.06 3.14 -1.06
N PRO A 595 9.09 3.98 -2.12
CA PRO A 595 8.41 5.28 -2.13
C PRO A 595 6.91 5.26 -1.84
N ILE A 596 6.25 4.15 -2.16
CA ILE A 596 4.83 3.94 -1.87
C ILE A 596 4.55 3.87 -0.36
N GLU A 597 5.51 3.41 0.44
CA GLU A 597 5.46 3.41 1.91
C GLU A 597 6.00 4.71 2.52
N GLY A 598 6.33 5.71 1.69
CA GLY A 598 6.79 7.03 2.13
C GLY A 598 8.29 7.19 2.26
N CYS A 599 9.08 6.14 1.99
CA CYS A 599 10.54 6.19 2.08
C CYS A 599 11.21 6.75 0.82
N ASP A 600 12.22 7.58 1.03
CA ASP A 600 13.26 7.82 0.05
C ASP A 600 14.48 6.92 0.33
N ALA A 601 15.50 6.99 -0.53
CA ALA A 601 16.68 6.12 -0.45
C ALA A 601 17.49 6.29 0.85
N ASN A 602 17.28 7.35 1.65
CA ASN A 602 18.02 7.63 2.87
C ASN A 602 17.11 7.68 4.12
N ALA A 603 15.88 7.19 4.05
CA ALA A 603 14.87 7.39 5.10
C ALA A 603 15.14 6.69 6.44
N LEU A 604 16.02 5.67 6.44
CA LEU A 604 16.32 4.81 7.61
C LEU A 604 17.83 4.51 7.70
N LYS A 605 18.65 5.36 7.09
CA LYS A 605 20.08 5.11 6.97
C LYS A 605 20.74 5.19 8.34
N GLN A 606 20.46 6.25 9.10
CA GLN A 606 21.08 6.45 10.40
C GLN A 606 20.68 5.35 11.38
N ALA A 607 19.42 4.92 11.34
CA ALA A 607 18.98 3.79 12.17
C ALA A 607 19.78 2.52 11.89
N SER A 608 20.06 2.24 10.62
CA SER A 608 20.84 1.06 10.21
C SER A 608 22.32 1.17 10.59
N ASP A 609 22.92 2.35 10.44
CA ASP A 609 24.29 2.61 10.86
C ASP A 609 24.43 2.43 12.39
N ASN A 610 23.47 2.95 13.16
CA ASN A 610 23.47 2.88 14.61
C ASN A 610 23.31 1.45 15.15
N LEU A 611 22.46 0.62 14.53
CA LEU A 611 22.36 -0.80 14.88
C LEU A 611 23.67 -1.55 14.62
N ARG A 612 24.37 -1.26 13.51
CA ARG A 612 25.69 -1.83 13.23
C ARG A 612 26.70 -1.45 14.30
N HIS A 613 26.78 -0.16 14.66
CA HIS A 613 27.68 0.32 15.71
C HIS A 613 27.37 -0.30 17.08
N ALA A 614 26.10 -0.59 17.35
CA ALA A 614 25.66 -1.28 18.55
C ALA A 614 26.00 -2.79 18.56
N GLY A 615 26.56 -3.34 17.48
CA GLY A 615 26.91 -4.77 17.37
C GLY A 615 25.71 -5.67 17.05
N ILE A 616 24.64 -5.14 16.45
CA ILE A 616 23.51 -5.93 15.97
C ILE A 616 23.72 -6.24 14.49
N PHE A 617 23.72 -7.53 14.13
CA PHE A 617 23.87 -7.93 12.73
C PHE A 617 22.54 -7.79 11.99
N VAL A 618 22.45 -6.87 11.04
CA VAL A 618 21.22 -6.57 10.31
C VAL A 618 21.21 -7.28 8.96
N VAL A 619 20.37 -8.30 8.82
CA VAL A 619 20.15 -9.02 7.56
C VAL A 619 18.95 -8.45 6.84
N VAL A 620 19.07 -8.20 5.53
CA VAL A 620 18.02 -7.60 4.71
C VAL A 620 17.85 -8.35 3.39
N SER A 621 16.62 -8.59 2.99
CA SER A 621 16.32 -9.15 1.67
C SER A 621 16.43 -8.07 0.57
N THR A 622 17.03 -8.39 -0.58
CA THR A 622 17.31 -7.39 -1.64
C THR A 622 16.08 -6.91 -2.42
N GLY A 623 14.96 -7.63 -2.35
CA GLY A 623 13.75 -7.35 -3.11
C GLY A 623 13.53 -8.31 -4.27
N ASN A 624 12.33 -8.25 -4.85
CA ASN A 624 11.85 -9.20 -5.84
C ASN A 624 11.64 -8.55 -7.22
N ASP A 625 12.45 -7.55 -7.57
CA ASP A 625 12.31 -6.69 -8.75
C ASP A 625 13.24 -7.07 -9.92
N GLY A 626 13.93 -8.22 -9.83
CA GLY A 626 14.74 -8.78 -10.93
C GLY A 626 13.93 -9.13 -12.19
N PRO A 627 14.59 -9.52 -13.30
CA PRO A 627 16.01 -9.83 -13.44
C PRO A 627 16.87 -8.63 -13.90
N SER A 628 16.28 -7.45 -14.05
CA SER A 628 16.97 -6.24 -14.52
C SER A 628 18.00 -5.75 -13.50
N CYS A 629 18.99 -5.00 -13.98
CA CYS A 629 19.98 -4.33 -13.12
C CYS A 629 19.41 -3.09 -12.45
N GLU A 630 20.11 -2.64 -11.42
CA GLU A 630 19.72 -1.45 -10.65
C GLU A 630 18.36 -1.58 -9.96
N THR A 631 18.02 -2.80 -9.54
CA THR A 631 16.74 -3.17 -8.91
C THR A 631 16.84 -3.30 -7.40
N VAL A 632 18.06 -3.32 -6.82
CA VAL A 632 18.27 -3.04 -5.38
C VAL A 632 18.13 -1.53 -5.15
N ALA A 633 16.90 -1.08 -4.86
CA ALA A 633 16.55 0.34 -4.91
C ALA A 633 15.83 0.88 -3.66
N SER A 634 15.49 0.03 -2.69
CA SER A 634 14.73 0.42 -1.49
C SER A 634 15.54 0.16 -0.21
N PRO A 635 15.50 1.07 0.77
CA PRO A 635 15.99 0.78 2.13
C PRO A 635 15.35 -0.51 2.67
N LEU A 636 16.00 -1.26 3.54
CA LEU A 636 17.36 -1.04 4.04
C LEU A 636 18.42 -1.62 3.10
N SER A 637 18.03 -2.48 2.15
CA SER A 637 18.91 -3.36 1.36
C SER A 637 20.03 -2.66 0.58
N LEU A 638 19.87 -1.36 0.33
CA LEU A 638 20.82 -0.55 -0.41
C LEU A 638 21.99 -0.04 0.46
N TYR A 639 21.86 -0.07 1.78
CA TYR A 639 22.85 0.49 2.71
C TYR A 639 24.10 -0.38 2.84
N ASP A 640 25.21 0.27 3.16
CA ASP A 640 26.49 -0.39 3.43
C ASP A 640 26.48 -1.12 4.78
N SER A 641 25.77 -0.56 5.77
CA SER A 641 25.75 -1.04 7.14
C SER A 641 24.96 -2.34 7.36
N VAL A 642 24.33 -2.87 6.30
CA VAL A 642 23.47 -4.07 6.35
C VAL A 642 23.98 -5.14 5.39
N PHE A 643 23.71 -6.39 5.77
CA PHE A 643 24.07 -7.55 4.96
C PHE A 643 22.86 -8.01 4.13
N SER A 644 22.95 -7.79 2.83
CA SER A 644 21.86 -7.95 1.87
C SER A 644 21.92 -9.27 1.12
N VAL A 645 20.76 -9.91 0.96
CA VAL A 645 20.67 -11.29 0.46
C VAL A 645 19.80 -11.39 -0.79
N GLY A 646 20.34 -12.02 -1.84
CA GLY A 646 19.61 -12.40 -3.05
C GLY A 646 19.17 -13.87 -3.04
N ALA A 647 18.29 -14.25 -3.97
CA ALA A 647 17.65 -15.58 -4.00
C ALA A 647 18.16 -16.48 -5.14
N ILE A 648 18.42 -17.74 -4.79
CA ILE A 648 18.64 -18.85 -5.74
C ILE A 648 17.62 -19.97 -5.54
N ASP A 649 17.46 -20.83 -6.54
CA ASP A 649 16.65 -22.03 -6.48
C ASP A 649 17.44 -23.30 -6.08
N GLN A 650 16.76 -24.44 -6.08
CA GLN A 650 17.33 -25.75 -5.74
C GLN A 650 18.41 -26.26 -6.71
N LEU A 651 18.51 -25.68 -7.90
CA LEU A 651 19.56 -25.98 -8.88
C LEU A 651 20.78 -25.07 -8.70
N GLY A 652 20.69 -24.06 -7.83
CA GLY A 652 21.70 -23.03 -7.67
C GLY A 652 21.61 -21.90 -8.69
N ASP A 653 20.53 -21.87 -9.48
CA ASP A 653 20.28 -20.80 -10.42
C ASP A 653 19.66 -19.59 -9.72
N MET A 654 20.04 -18.39 -10.14
CA MET A 654 19.46 -17.17 -9.62
C MET A 654 17.97 -17.08 -9.93
N ALA A 655 17.16 -16.80 -8.92
CA ALA A 655 15.74 -16.57 -9.09
C ALA A 655 15.53 -15.37 -10.03
N GLN A 656 14.63 -15.50 -11.01
CA GLN A 656 14.34 -14.41 -11.96
C GLN A 656 13.91 -13.12 -11.26
N PHE A 657 13.14 -13.25 -10.18
CA PHE A 657 12.68 -12.10 -9.40
C PHE A 657 13.77 -11.51 -8.50
N SER A 658 14.89 -12.19 -8.21
CA SER A 658 15.88 -11.65 -7.25
C SER A 658 16.40 -10.31 -7.75
N SER A 659 16.25 -9.25 -6.95
CA SER A 659 16.81 -7.93 -7.23
C SER A 659 18.33 -7.98 -7.34
N ARG A 660 18.88 -7.09 -8.17
CA ARG A 660 20.29 -7.05 -8.59
C ARG A 660 20.78 -5.62 -8.61
N GLY A 661 22.00 -5.41 -8.19
CA GLY A 661 22.68 -4.13 -8.25
C GLY A 661 23.11 -3.75 -9.68
N PRO A 662 24.04 -2.78 -9.81
CA PRO A 662 24.56 -1.96 -8.72
C PRO A 662 23.45 -1.06 -8.12
N VAL A 663 23.65 -0.59 -6.89
CA VAL A 663 22.75 0.36 -6.24
C VAL A 663 22.92 1.74 -6.88
N THR A 664 21.90 2.22 -7.58
CA THR A 664 21.88 3.57 -8.18
C THR A 664 20.90 4.51 -7.49
N ALA A 665 20.01 4.00 -6.66
CA ALA A 665 18.94 4.76 -6.00
C ALA A 665 19.45 5.89 -5.10
N ASP A 666 20.57 5.70 -4.42
CA ASP A 666 21.25 6.72 -3.59
C ASP A 666 22.51 7.30 -4.25
N GLY A 667 22.82 6.88 -5.49
CA GLY A 667 24.00 7.30 -6.23
C GLY A 667 25.32 6.69 -5.76
N SER A 668 25.30 5.69 -4.88
CA SER A 668 26.53 5.08 -4.33
C SER A 668 27.27 4.17 -5.30
N GLY A 669 26.56 3.51 -6.22
CA GLY A 669 27.14 2.49 -7.09
C GLY A 669 27.58 1.22 -6.36
N ARG A 670 27.15 1.01 -5.11
CA ARG A 670 27.51 -0.19 -4.33
C ARG A 670 27.03 -1.45 -5.04
N MET A 671 27.84 -2.50 -4.96
CA MET A 671 27.44 -3.82 -5.44
C MET A 671 26.65 -4.49 -4.32
N LYS A 672 25.39 -4.82 -4.62
CA LYS A 672 24.46 -5.56 -3.75
C LYS A 672 23.69 -6.55 -4.67
N PRO A 673 23.27 -7.74 -4.23
CA PRO A 673 23.42 -8.31 -2.88
C PRO A 673 24.87 -8.52 -2.45
N ASP A 674 25.07 -8.75 -1.15
CA ASP A 674 26.37 -9.20 -0.60
C ASP A 674 26.55 -10.70 -0.84
N ILE A 675 25.48 -11.49 -0.69
CA ILE A 675 25.50 -12.94 -0.93
C ILE A 675 24.17 -13.45 -1.47
N VAL A 676 24.14 -14.68 -1.97
CA VAL A 676 22.89 -15.36 -2.31
C VAL A 676 22.64 -16.62 -1.48
N ALA A 677 21.36 -16.87 -1.20
CA ALA A 677 20.88 -18.01 -0.42
C ALA A 677 19.57 -18.57 -1.02
N PRO A 678 19.15 -19.79 -0.64
CA PRO A 678 17.92 -20.41 -1.12
C PRO A 678 16.68 -19.53 -0.90
N GLY A 679 15.91 -19.26 -1.96
CA GLY A 679 14.73 -18.39 -1.88
C GLY A 679 13.57 -18.78 -2.81
N VAL A 680 13.60 -19.96 -3.44
CA VAL A 680 12.55 -20.44 -4.35
C VAL A 680 11.96 -21.74 -3.82
N GLU A 681 10.64 -21.82 -3.72
CA GLU A 681 9.91 -23.00 -3.21
C GLU A 681 10.46 -23.49 -1.86
N ILE A 682 10.56 -22.57 -0.90
CA ILE A 682 11.01 -22.84 0.47
C ILE A 682 9.82 -23.25 1.32
N LEU A 683 9.86 -24.48 1.84
CA LEU A 683 8.89 -24.99 2.79
C LEU A 683 9.15 -24.38 4.16
N SER A 684 8.13 -23.81 4.79
CA SER A 684 8.19 -23.31 6.17
C SER A 684 6.82 -23.31 6.84
N SER A 685 6.78 -22.82 8.08
CA SER A 685 5.57 -22.62 8.89
C SER A 685 4.65 -21.53 8.32
N LEU A 686 3.35 -21.69 8.53
CA LEU A 686 2.29 -20.73 8.23
C LEU A 686 1.29 -20.70 9.40
N PRO A 687 0.54 -19.60 9.59
CA PRO A 687 -0.39 -19.45 10.70
C PRO A 687 -1.36 -20.63 10.87
N GLY A 688 -1.79 -20.87 12.10
CA GLY A 688 -2.70 -21.95 12.46
C GLY A 688 -2.04 -23.32 12.56
N GLY A 689 -0.72 -23.37 12.76
CA GLY A 689 0.04 -24.62 12.86
C GLY A 689 0.19 -25.36 11.52
N THR A 690 0.14 -24.63 10.40
CA THR A 690 0.16 -25.20 9.04
C THR A 690 1.50 -24.96 8.34
N TYR A 691 1.70 -25.54 7.15
CA TYR A 691 2.96 -25.42 6.42
C TYR A 691 2.71 -25.13 4.94
N GLY A 692 3.64 -24.42 4.30
CA GLY A 692 3.50 -24.04 2.90
C GLY A 692 4.82 -23.64 2.24
N TYR A 693 4.79 -23.61 0.90
CA TYR A 693 5.91 -23.16 0.07
C TYR A 693 5.74 -21.69 -0.31
N ASN A 694 6.77 -20.89 -0.04
CA ASN A 694 6.86 -19.51 -0.54
C ASN A 694 8.15 -19.32 -1.35
N SER A 695 8.16 -18.30 -2.20
CA SER A 695 9.32 -17.88 -2.98
C SER A 695 9.51 -16.37 -2.87
N GLY A 696 10.75 -15.94 -2.70
CA GLY A 696 11.15 -14.54 -2.58
C GLY A 696 12.54 -14.42 -1.98
N THR A 697 13.18 -13.27 -2.15
CA THR A 697 14.37 -12.92 -1.36
C THR A 697 14.05 -12.93 0.14
N SER A 698 12.79 -12.70 0.50
CA SER A 698 12.25 -12.84 1.85
C SER A 698 12.41 -14.24 2.44
N MET A 699 12.60 -15.28 1.63
CA MET A 699 12.97 -16.62 2.13
C MET A 699 14.48 -16.82 2.16
N ALA A 700 15.25 -16.10 1.32
CA ALA A 700 16.71 -16.14 1.29
C ALA A 700 17.35 -15.42 2.49
N GLY A 701 16.88 -14.21 2.84
CA GLY A 701 17.36 -13.43 3.99
C GLY A 701 17.39 -14.22 5.31
N PRO A 702 16.26 -14.85 5.71
CA PRO A 702 16.18 -15.69 6.91
C PRO A 702 17.24 -16.80 7.01
N HIS A 703 17.69 -17.37 5.89
CA HIS A 703 18.78 -18.34 5.93
C HIS A 703 20.05 -17.72 6.50
N ILE A 704 20.39 -16.50 6.09
CA ILE A 704 21.60 -15.81 6.56
C ILE A 704 21.49 -15.43 8.04
N VAL A 705 20.29 -15.08 8.52
CA VAL A 705 20.05 -14.88 9.96
C VAL A 705 20.39 -16.15 10.74
N GLY A 706 19.92 -17.30 10.25
CA GLY A 706 20.28 -18.60 10.83
C GLY A 706 21.77 -18.92 10.71
N VAL A 707 22.42 -18.56 9.60
CA VAL A 707 23.88 -18.74 9.40
C VAL A 707 24.67 -17.97 10.45
N VAL A 708 24.34 -16.69 10.68
CA VAL A 708 24.99 -15.89 11.71
C VAL A 708 24.75 -16.49 13.10
N ALA A 709 23.52 -16.94 13.40
CA ALA A 709 23.22 -17.61 14.66
C ALA A 709 24.04 -18.90 14.86
N LEU A 710 24.24 -19.70 13.81
CA LEU A 710 25.10 -20.88 13.86
C LEU A 710 26.56 -20.50 14.13
N ILE A 711 27.12 -19.54 13.39
CA ILE A 711 28.51 -19.05 13.57
C ILE A 711 28.71 -18.55 14.99
N TRP A 712 27.85 -17.65 15.47
CA TRP A 712 27.99 -17.05 16.80
C TRP A 712 27.71 -18.02 17.94
N SER A 713 26.85 -19.02 17.76
CA SER A 713 26.68 -20.08 18.76
C SER A 713 27.89 -21.03 18.83
N ALA A 714 28.61 -21.21 17.73
CA ALA A 714 29.83 -22.01 17.69
C ALA A 714 31.06 -21.26 18.22
N GLN A 715 31.18 -19.96 17.88
CA GLN A 715 32.26 -19.08 18.28
C GLN A 715 31.70 -17.78 18.88
N PRO A 716 31.42 -17.75 20.20
CA PRO A 716 30.82 -16.59 20.86
C PRO A 716 31.68 -15.32 20.84
N ASP A 717 32.99 -15.42 20.64
CA ASP A 717 33.89 -14.26 20.57
C ASP A 717 33.62 -13.37 19.34
N LEU A 718 32.91 -13.88 18.32
CA LEU A 718 32.48 -13.12 17.15
C LEU A 718 31.17 -12.35 17.38
N ILE A 719 30.48 -12.55 18.51
CA ILE A 719 29.21 -11.88 18.79
C ILE A 719 29.41 -10.37 18.82
N GLY A 720 28.74 -9.67 17.91
CA GLY A 720 28.80 -8.22 17.80
C GLY A 720 30.03 -7.67 17.05
N ASP A 721 30.93 -8.54 16.57
CA ASP A 721 31.95 -8.16 15.59
C ASP A 721 31.37 -8.35 14.17
N ILE A 722 30.69 -7.30 13.70
CA ILE A 722 29.96 -7.34 12.43
C ILE A 722 30.91 -7.48 11.25
N ASP A 723 32.00 -6.71 11.21
CA ASP A 723 32.95 -6.70 10.09
C ASP A 723 33.62 -8.07 9.93
N SER A 724 34.10 -8.68 11.02
CA SER A 724 34.73 -10.01 10.97
C SER A 724 33.73 -11.09 10.58
N THR A 725 32.48 -11.01 11.07
CA THR A 725 31.43 -11.97 10.72
C THR A 725 31.05 -11.88 9.25
N GLU A 726 30.88 -10.67 8.69
CA GLU A 726 30.62 -10.47 7.26
C GLU A 726 31.77 -11.00 6.42
N GLN A 727 33.02 -10.65 6.77
CA GLN A 727 34.20 -11.09 6.03
C GLN A 727 34.35 -12.61 6.06
N LEU A 728 34.06 -13.26 7.19
CA LEU A 728 34.06 -14.72 7.30
C LEU A 728 33.05 -15.35 6.33
N ILE A 729 31.80 -14.87 6.32
CA ILE A 729 30.74 -15.36 5.43
C ILE A 729 31.12 -15.16 3.96
N ILE A 730 31.72 -14.01 3.63
CA ILE A 730 32.17 -13.67 2.28
C ILE A 730 33.32 -14.57 1.83
N ASP A 731 34.34 -14.74 2.67
CA ASP A 731 35.53 -15.51 2.37
C ASP A 731 35.25 -16.99 2.15
N THR A 732 34.22 -17.53 2.82
CA THR A 732 33.84 -18.94 2.72
C THR A 732 32.71 -19.20 1.73
N ALA A 733 32.20 -18.15 1.07
CA ALA A 733 31.15 -18.30 0.06
C ALA A 733 31.65 -19.18 -1.10
N ARG A 734 30.79 -20.09 -1.56
CA ARG A 734 31.06 -20.89 -2.76
C ARG A 734 30.86 -20.04 -4.02
N PRO A 735 31.70 -20.21 -5.05
CA PRO A 735 31.47 -19.56 -6.34
C PRO A 735 30.06 -19.82 -6.87
N TYR A 736 29.44 -18.81 -7.48
CA TYR A 736 28.18 -18.98 -8.19
C TYR A 736 28.44 -19.72 -9.52
N GLU A 737 27.75 -20.85 -9.73
CA GLU A 737 27.89 -21.71 -10.91
C GLU A 737 26.62 -21.76 -11.79
N GLY A 738 25.57 -21.01 -11.43
CA GLY A 738 24.28 -21.01 -12.12
C GLY A 738 24.30 -20.25 -13.46
N ASP A 739 23.13 -20.18 -14.11
CA ASP A 739 22.95 -19.46 -15.38
C ASP A 739 23.25 -17.96 -15.22
N THR A 740 24.03 -17.43 -16.17
CA THR A 740 24.48 -16.03 -16.24
C THR A 740 23.98 -15.31 -17.50
N THR A 741 23.11 -15.94 -18.30
CA THR A 741 22.67 -15.42 -19.60
C THR A 741 21.70 -14.24 -19.52
N ILE A 742 20.92 -14.13 -18.43
CA ILE A 742 19.89 -13.10 -18.26
C ILE A 742 20.12 -12.37 -16.94
N GLY A 743 20.81 -11.24 -16.96
CA GLY A 743 21.02 -10.43 -15.77
C GLY A 743 22.28 -9.57 -15.76
N CYS A 744 22.65 -9.17 -14.55
CA CYS A 744 23.74 -8.25 -14.25
C CYS A 744 25.02 -9.01 -13.91
N PHE A 745 25.32 -10.00 -14.75
CA PHE A 745 26.39 -10.95 -14.51
C PHE A 745 27.73 -10.55 -15.15
N GLU A 746 27.82 -9.34 -15.73
CA GLU A 746 29.07 -8.80 -16.22
C GLU A 746 30.08 -8.69 -15.05
N GLN A 747 31.25 -9.33 -15.20
CA GLN A 747 32.29 -9.34 -14.17
C GLN A 747 33.22 -8.14 -14.33
N ASP A 748 33.18 -7.22 -13.37
CA ASP A 748 34.25 -6.25 -13.11
C ASP A 748 34.55 -6.24 -11.60
N GLY A 749 35.34 -7.20 -11.12
CA GLY A 749 35.84 -7.23 -9.73
C GLY A 749 35.58 -8.52 -8.95
N ALA A 750 35.87 -8.49 -7.65
CA ALA A 750 35.71 -9.62 -6.72
C ALA A 750 34.24 -9.88 -6.31
N GLN A 751 33.35 -8.90 -6.49
CA GLN A 751 31.93 -8.95 -6.16
C GLN A 751 31.10 -8.70 -7.42
N ASN A 752 30.03 -9.47 -7.61
CA ASN A 752 29.12 -9.33 -8.75
C ASN A 752 27.81 -8.65 -8.36
N ALA A 753 27.22 -7.88 -9.28
CA ALA A 753 25.98 -7.13 -9.05
C ALA A 753 24.75 -8.03 -8.91
N ALA A 754 24.81 -9.29 -9.33
CA ALA A 754 23.70 -10.22 -9.24
C ALA A 754 23.83 -11.13 -8.00
N TYR A 755 24.98 -11.80 -7.83
CA TYR A 755 25.16 -12.81 -6.79
C TYR A 755 26.09 -12.41 -5.63
N GLY A 756 26.56 -11.16 -5.62
CA GLY A 756 27.50 -10.69 -4.61
C GLY A 756 28.80 -11.49 -4.65
N PHE A 757 29.17 -12.07 -3.51
CA PHE A 757 30.36 -12.91 -3.35
C PHE A 757 30.13 -14.39 -3.68
N GLY A 758 28.88 -14.83 -3.85
CA GLY A 758 28.55 -16.22 -4.21
C GLY A 758 27.44 -16.82 -3.37
N VAL A 759 27.41 -18.16 -3.30
CA VAL A 759 26.42 -18.92 -2.55
C VAL A 759 26.95 -19.20 -1.14
N VAL A 760 26.17 -18.87 -0.12
CA VAL A 760 26.55 -19.11 1.28
C VAL A 760 26.91 -20.58 1.56
N ASP A 761 27.93 -20.78 2.40
CA ASP A 761 28.36 -22.06 2.96
C ASP A 761 28.71 -21.89 4.44
N VAL A 762 27.76 -22.24 5.32
CA VAL A 762 27.93 -22.06 6.77
C VAL A 762 28.80 -23.14 7.39
N HIS A 763 28.92 -24.31 6.75
CA HIS A 763 29.78 -25.36 7.27
C HIS A 763 31.24 -24.92 7.25
N GLU A 764 31.68 -24.38 6.10
CA GLU A 764 33.04 -23.85 5.96
C GLU A 764 33.26 -22.61 6.85
N ALA A 765 32.27 -21.72 6.97
CA ALA A 765 32.33 -20.56 7.88
C ALA A 765 32.57 -20.98 9.34
N VAL A 766 31.77 -21.92 9.85
CA VAL A 766 31.92 -22.41 11.24
C VAL A 766 33.23 -23.15 11.42
N ARG A 767 33.64 -23.99 10.45
CA ARG A 767 34.92 -24.70 10.50
C ARG A 767 36.09 -23.72 10.64
N ARG A 768 36.10 -22.65 9.84
CA ARG A 768 37.16 -21.63 9.87
C ARG A 768 37.13 -20.79 11.15
N ALA A 769 35.94 -20.40 11.63
CA ALA A 769 35.79 -19.65 12.89
C ALA A 769 36.32 -20.39 14.13
N LEU A 770 36.35 -21.73 14.10
CA LEU A 770 36.87 -22.57 15.17
C LEU A 770 38.39 -22.86 15.04
N GLU A 771 39.01 -22.52 13.91
CA GLU A 771 40.45 -22.70 13.67
C GLU A 771 41.28 -21.45 13.99
N GLU A 772 40.66 -20.27 13.95
CA GLU A 772 41.20 -18.97 14.36
C GLU A 772 41.11 -18.80 15.89
#